data_AF-A0A0A1F912-F1
#
_entry.id   AF-A0A0A1F912-F1
#
_cell.length_a   1.000
_cell.length_b   1.000
_cell.length_c   1.000
_cell.angle_alpha   90.00
_cell.angle_beta   90.00
_cell.angle_gamma   90.00
#
_symmetry.space_group_name_H-M   'P 1'
#
loop_
_entity.id
_entity.type
_entity.pdbx_description
1 polymer ?
#
loop_
_entity_poly.entity_id
_entity_poly.type
_entity_poly.pdbx_seq_one_letter_code
_entity_poly.pdbx_strand_id
1 'polypeptide(L)'
;MLDDDARLRFRQQRLQFMLEWLDSNRDVRRVVQATLQKTLREAAGPELFCATGLPHEPAFFSELSEHIVKMVLPKPPFEADLSALFTVLFPNQEDADWLLALDRKSVAQIWKLIADDGIAHSYQQQIDEALIHLATMVLADGISKAFRQKLDPKMPLQATPFMVLRRELETYLYVNPRDDAALRSVRMLIAVCQAQTDRIYAHLDEHGVSVSLVYRVERMRAQLTRMALLTDLRSQIYGSNGQGRDEKQVQGSGQIQALLGDLIAAHHQRSSIRGLVQRSFSLLARKMVERNADHGEHYIARDGKEYRVMLKAAGRGGGVTAFTVLGKSMVSALGAARFFEGIFASLNYAVSFMAISAVGGVLATKQPAVTAPVLASKMGQLDTVEGLRALLTEIAQLLRSQAAAVFGNLMGVIPAMLLISGLILLVTDVPMMTAEHAHASLHSLSVIGPTPLFAVFTGILLWLSSLVSGFADNWFALRRLREALGHQRRLVYVLGAMRAERWAAWLDRNVAQIAGNVSLGLFLGMTPVLAQFFGLPLDVRHVTLATGSLTAAASSLGWPVLATPQFWLALVGIASIGVLNVGVSFACALTLALRARDVPARTRRLVFRAVLRRFSASPRSFLLPEAVVAASRPEEQGESNTPDRTSDAAMQAGAPQPMEPAPRRYPGSRHG
;
A
#
# COMPACT_ATOMS: atom_id res chain seq x y z
N MET A 1 27.93 14.28 17.99
CA MET A 1 27.72 13.83 16.60
C MET A 1 28.22 14.95 15.72
N LEU A 2 29.25 14.71 14.91
CA LEU A 2 29.68 15.68 13.90
C LEU A 2 28.51 15.92 12.94
N ASP A 3 28.24 17.18 12.67
CA ASP A 3 27.31 17.64 11.63
C ASP A 3 27.64 16.94 10.30
N ASP A 4 26.63 16.52 9.53
CA ASP A 4 26.85 15.70 8.33
C ASP A 4 27.76 16.43 7.31
N ASP A 5 27.65 17.75 7.25
CA ASP A 5 28.52 18.64 6.47
C ASP A 5 29.99 18.66 6.95
N ALA A 6 30.23 18.46 8.25
CA ALA A 6 31.59 18.37 8.79
C ALA A 6 32.26 17.04 8.41
N ARG A 7 31.49 15.93 8.38
CA ARG A 7 31.99 14.62 7.96
C ARG A 7 32.33 14.59 6.47
N LEU A 8 31.49 15.22 5.64
CA LEU A 8 31.70 15.30 4.20
C LEU A 8 32.96 16.11 3.85
N ARG A 9 33.15 17.28 4.50
CA ARG A 9 34.38 18.09 4.37
C ARG A 9 35.65 17.33 4.76
N PHE A 10 35.61 16.56 5.85
CA PHE A 10 36.77 15.76 6.28
C PHE A 10 37.17 14.70 5.25
N ARG A 11 36.19 14.01 4.64
CA ARG A 11 36.45 13.03 3.57
C ARG A 11 37.09 13.68 2.34
N GLN A 12 36.66 14.87 1.96
CA GLN A 12 37.23 15.62 0.83
C GLN A 12 38.68 16.05 1.09
N GLN A 13 38.96 16.60 2.27
CA GLN A 13 40.32 17.00 2.66
C GLN A 13 41.28 15.80 2.68
N ARG A 14 40.82 14.64 3.20
CA ARG A 14 41.60 13.40 3.20
C ARG A 14 41.92 12.92 1.79
N LEU A 15 40.96 13.03 0.86
CA LEU A 15 41.17 12.66 -0.54
C LEU A 15 42.19 13.58 -1.22
N GLN A 16 42.06 14.89 -1.04
CA GLN A 16 43.01 15.88 -1.58
C GLN A 16 44.42 15.65 -1.03
N PHE A 17 44.55 15.47 0.28
CA PHE A 17 45.84 15.14 0.90
C PHE A 17 46.44 13.85 0.34
N MET A 18 45.63 12.80 0.14
CA MET A 18 46.09 11.55 -0.47
C MET A 18 46.60 11.76 -1.91
N LEU A 19 45.87 12.53 -2.72
CA LEU A 19 46.27 12.82 -4.11
C LEU A 19 47.57 13.63 -4.17
N GLU A 20 47.71 14.65 -3.31
CA GLU A 20 48.94 15.46 -3.20
C GLU A 20 50.14 14.64 -2.71
N TRP A 21 49.91 13.74 -1.75
CA TRP A 21 50.93 12.82 -1.26
C TRP A 21 51.38 11.82 -2.33
N LEU A 22 50.45 11.28 -3.13
CA LEU A 22 50.76 10.40 -4.26
C LEU A 22 51.52 11.14 -5.38
N ASP A 23 51.21 12.42 -5.64
CA ASP A 23 51.96 13.23 -6.59
C ASP A 23 53.43 13.43 -6.16
N SER A 24 53.65 13.51 -4.84
CA SER A 24 55.00 13.63 -4.25
C SER A 24 55.77 12.30 -4.19
N ASN A 25 55.08 11.16 -4.20
CA ASN A 25 55.66 9.81 -4.06
C ASN A 25 55.48 8.97 -5.33
N ARG A 26 56.29 9.24 -6.36
CA ARG A 26 56.12 8.70 -7.71
C ARG A 26 56.12 7.17 -7.80
N ASP A 27 56.96 6.48 -7.04
CA ASP A 27 57.05 5.01 -7.10
C ASP A 27 55.79 4.35 -6.51
N VAL A 28 55.29 4.88 -5.40
CA VAL A 28 54.03 4.42 -4.79
C VAL A 28 52.85 4.71 -5.72
N ARG A 29 52.83 5.91 -6.34
CA ARG A 29 51.80 6.26 -7.32
C ARG A 29 51.74 5.28 -8.49
N ARG A 30 52.88 4.84 -9.02
CA ARG A 30 52.92 3.85 -10.10
C ARG A 30 52.30 2.52 -9.69
N VAL A 31 52.60 2.04 -8.48
CA VAL A 31 52.02 0.79 -7.95
C VAL A 31 50.51 0.92 -7.77
N VAL A 32 50.04 2.02 -7.19
CA VAL A 32 48.61 2.32 -7.00
C VAL A 32 47.90 2.40 -8.36
N GLN A 33 48.46 3.16 -9.29
CA GLN A 33 47.92 3.33 -10.64
C GLN A 33 47.83 1.98 -11.38
N ALA A 34 48.91 1.20 -11.39
CA ALA A 34 48.93 -0.11 -12.05
C ALA A 34 47.90 -1.07 -11.44
N THR A 35 47.75 -1.06 -10.12
CA THR A 35 46.76 -1.89 -9.41
C THR A 35 45.34 -1.48 -9.80
N LEU A 36 45.02 -0.19 -9.73
CA LEU A 36 43.68 0.32 -10.08
C LEU A 36 43.34 0.07 -11.55
N GLN A 37 44.27 0.36 -12.46
CA GLN A 37 44.08 0.13 -13.89
C GLN A 37 43.91 -1.36 -14.22
N LYS A 38 44.69 -2.24 -13.58
CA LYS A 38 44.54 -3.69 -13.75
C LYS A 38 43.17 -4.16 -13.27
N THR A 39 42.74 -3.73 -12.09
CA THR A 39 41.42 -4.07 -11.55
C THR A 39 40.29 -3.60 -12.46
N LEU A 40 40.35 -2.37 -12.99
CA LEU A 40 39.31 -1.85 -13.89
C LEU A 40 39.27 -2.57 -15.24
N ARG A 41 40.41 -3.06 -15.73
CA ARG A 41 40.47 -3.88 -16.95
C ARG A 41 39.93 -5.29 -16.74
N GLU A 42 40.18 -5.89 -15.57
CA GLU A 42 39.72 -7.24 -15.23
C GLU A 42 38.25 -7.28 -14.82
N ALA A 43 37.78 -6.25 -14.12
CA ALA A 43 36.38 -6.07 -13.76
C ALA A 43 35.62 -5.30 -14.85
N ALA A 44 35.83 -5.60 -16.13
CA ALA A 44 35.15 -4.93 -17.24
C ALA A 44 33.84 -5.65 -17.59
N GLY A 45 32.71 -4.92 -17.66
CA GLY A 45 31.43 -5.51 -18.02
C GLY A 45 30.31 -4.48 -18.22
N PRO A 46 29.40 -4.68 -19.21
CA PRO A 46 28.29 -3.76 -19.44
C PRO A 46 27.28 -3.74 -18.27
N GLU A 47 27.34 -4.73 -17.39
CA GLU A 47 26.46 -4.91 -16.22
C GLU A 47 26.49 -3.71 -15.27
N LEU A 48 27.63 -3.02 -15.14
CA LEU A 48 27.71 -1.76 -14.40
C LEU A 48 26.67 -0.74 -14.90
N PHE A 49 26.53 -0.64 -16.22
CA PHE A 49 25.71 0.39 -16.86
C PHE A 49 24.26 -0.08 -17.09
N CYS A 50 24.04 -1.37 -17.35
CA CYS A 50 22.71 -1.90 -17.69
C CYS A 50 22.00 -2.65 -16.55
N ALA A 51 22.70 -3.10 -15.50
CA ALA A 51 22.13 -3.89 -14.41
C ALA A 51 22.26 -3.23 -13.03
N THR A 52 23.39 -2.55 -12.74
CA THR A 52 23.60 -1.94 -11.41
C THR A 52 22.54 -0.90 -11.07
N GLY A 53 21.85 -1.14 -9.95
CA GLY A 53 20.78 -0.26 -9.48
C GLY A 53 19.55 -0.29 -10.37
N LEU A 54 19.33 -1.35 -11.18
CA LEU A 54 18.10 -1.62 -11.93
C LEU A 54 17.44 -2.93 -11.45
N PRO A 55 16.11 -3.10 -11.63
CA PRO A 55 15.42 -4.35 -11.25
C PRO A 55 15.83 -5.51 -12.17
N HIS A 56 16.26 -6.63 -11.57
CA HIS A 56 16.82 -7.78 -12.30
C HIS A 56 15.73 -8.78 -12.72
N GLU A 57 14.83 -9.12 -11.81
CA GLU A 57 13.77 -10.11 -12.06
C GLU A 57 12.61 -9.54 -12.88
N PRO A 58 11.88 -10.37 -13.66
CA PRO A 58 10.66 -9.93 -14.38
C PRO A 58 9.43 -9.81 -13.48
N ALA A 59 9.49 -10.29 -12.23
CA ALA A 59 8.35 -10.31 -11.32
C ALA A 59 8.71 -9.86 -9.90
N PHE A 60 7.81 -9.08 -9.30
CA PHE A 60 7.92 -8.55 -7.94
C PHE A 60 8.19 -9.63 -6.87
N PHE A 61 7.47 -10.76 -6.92
CA PHE A 61 7.63 -11.81 -5.91
C PHE A 61 8.97 -12.52 -6.02
N SER A 62 9.52 -12.66 -7.23
CA SER A 62 10.85 -13.20 -7.46
C SER A 62 11.90 -12.29 -6.81
N GLU A 63 11.86 -10.98 -7.08
CA GLU A 63 12.80 -10.01 -6.47
C GLU A 63 12.65 -9.93 -4.95
N LEU A 64 11.41 -9.96 -4.44
CA LEU A 64 11.16 -9.99 -2.99
C LEU A 64 11.74 -11.26 -2.35
N SER A 65 11.54 -12.42 -2.97
CA SER A 65 12.09 -13.68 -2.48
C SER A 65 13.61 -13.67 -2.49
N GLU A 66 14.23 -13.13 -3.54
CA GLU A 66 15.68 -13.01 -3.66
C GLU A 66 16.25 -12.08 -2.57
N HIS A 67 15.59 -10.96 -2.27
CA HIS A 67 16.02 -10.09 -1.18
C HIS A 67 15.87 -10.74 0.20
N ILE A 68 14.81 -11.52 0.43
CA ILE A 68 14.65 -12.29 1.68
C ILE A 68 15.76 -13.34 1.80
N VAL A 69 16.05 -14.05 0.72
CA VAL A 69 17.13 -15.05 0.66
C VAL A 69 18.49 -14.40 0.93
N LYS A 70 18.78 -13.24 0.33
CA LYS A 70 20.01 -12.45 0.57
C LYS A 70 20.15 -11.94 2.01
N MET A 71 19.06 -11.86 2.77
CA MET A 71 19.10 -11.50 4.20
C MET A 71 19.51 -12.69 5.08
N VAL A 72 19.23 -13.92 4.63
CA VAL A 72 19.46 -15.16 5.39
C VAL A 72 20.75 -15.86 4.96
N LEU A 73 21.09 -15.81 3.67
CA LEU A 73 22.25 -16.47 3.10
C LEU A 73 23.39 -15.47 2.81
N PRO A 74 24.63 -15.80 3.17
CA PRO A 74 25.79 -15.01 2.77
C PRO A 74 25.94 -15.04 1.24
N LYS A 75 26.30 -13.89 0.65
CA LYS A 75 26.57 -13.81 -0.80
C LYS A 75 27.81 -14.64 -1.14
N PRO A 76 27.82 -15.34 -2.29
CA PRO A 76 29.02 -16.05 -2.74
C PRO A 76 30.19 -15.06 -2.88
N PRO A 77 31.42 -15.48 -2.54
CA PRO A 77 32.59 -14.63 -2.64
C PRO A 77 32.93 -14.39 -4.12
N PHE A 78 32.91 -13.12 -4.53
CA PHE A 78 33.43 -12.57 -5.79
C PHE A 78 32.98 -13.28 -7.08
N GLU A 79 31.97 -12.70 -7.71
CA GLU A 79 31.90 -12.70 -9.18
C GLU A 79 32.87 -11.63 -9.69
N ALA A 80 33.64 -11.94 -10.73
CA ALA A 80 34.60 -11.02 -11.35
C ALA A 80 33.88 -9.96 -12.20
N ASP A 81 32.86 -9.31 -11.64
CA ASP A 81 32.08 -8.26 -12.30
C ASP A 81 32.22 -6.92 -11.58
N LEU A 82 32.22 -5.84 -12.37
CA LEU A 82 32.35 -4.47 -11.93
C LEU A 82 31.22 -4.05 -10.99
N SER A 83 30.01 -4.57 -11.18
CA SER A 83 28.84 -4.28 -10.32
C SER A 83 29.08 -4.75 -8.89
N ALA A 84 29.71 -5.92 -8.73
CA ALA A 84 30.06 -6.47 -7.42
C ALA A 84 31.13 -5.62 -6.72
N LEU A 85 32.19 -5.24 -7.44
CA LEU A 85 33.23 -4.34 -6.94
C LEU A 85 32.65 -2.97 -6.56
N PHE A 86 31.80 -2.40 -7.42
CA PHE A 86 31.14 -1.11 -7.21
C PHE A 86 30.30 -1.11 -5.92
N THR A 87 29.57 -2.19 -5.67
CA THR A 87 28.77 -2.38 -4.45
C THR A 87 29.64 -2.39 -3.19
N VAL A 88 30.84 -2.95 -3.26
CA VAL A 88 31.80 -3.01 -2.14
C VAL A 88 32.49 -1.65 -1.92
N LEU A 89 32.80 -0.93 -3.00
CA LEU A 89 33.47 0.37 -2.94
C LEU A 89 32.59 1.49 -2.37
N PHE A 90 31.27 1.40 -2.55
CA PHE A 90 30.31 2.42 -2.09
C PHE A 90 29.26 1.82 -1.15
N PRO A 91 29.63 1.44 0.09
CA PRO A 91 28.74 0.75 1.02
C PRO A 91 27.63 1.63 1.60
N ASN A 92 27.71 2.96 1.51
CA ASN A 92 26.73 3.87 2.11
C ASN A 92 26.05 4.76 1.07
N GLN A 93 24.79 5.13 1.33
CA GLN A 93 24.06 6.08 0.48
C GLN A 93 24.72 7.47 0.44
N GLU A 94 25.34 7.90 1.56
CA GLU A 94 26.10 9.16 1.69
C GLU A 94 27.29 9.25 0.71
N ASP A 95 27.74 8.12 0.15
CA ASP A 95 28.87 8.10 -0.78
C ASP A 95 28.50 8.74 -2.13
N ALA A 96 27.21 8.77 -2.51
CA ALA A 96 26.73 9.52 -3.68
C ALA A 96 26.89 11.03 -3.47
N ASP A 97 26.46 11.54 -2.31
CA ASP A 97 26.56 12.96 -1.96
C ASP A 97 28.01 13.41 -1.86
N TRP A 98 28.87 12.56 -1.26
CA TRP A 98 30.31 12.80 -1.22
C TRP A 98 30.92 12.89 -2.63
N LEU A 99 30.56 11.96 -3.52
CA LEU A 99 31.10 11.93 -4.88
C LEU A 99 30.66 13.16 -5.67
N LEU A 100 29.37 13.54 -5.60
CA LEU A 100 28.82 14.71 -6.29
C LEU A 100 29.38 16.04 -5.76
N ALA A 101 29.80 16.08 -4.49
CA ALA A 101 30.37 17.27 -3.88
C ALA A 101 31.86 17.50 -4.24
N LEU A 102 32.54 16.56 -4.91
CA LEU A 102 33.92 16.73 -5.35
C LEU A 102 34.05 17.83 -6.42
N ASP A 103 35.08 18.66 -6.28
CA ASP A 103 35.42 19.68 -7.27
C ASP A 103 36.00 19.04 -8.54
N ARG A 104 35.85 19.72 -9.68
CA ARG A 104 36.26 19.19 -10.99
C ARG A 104 37.75 18.87 -11.07
N LYS A 105 38.61 19.58 -10.33
CA LYS A 105 40.06 19.35 -10.32
C LYS A 105 40.38 18.04 -9.63
N SER A 106 39.79 17.79 -8.46
CA SER A 106 39.93 16.50 -7.77
C SER A 106 39.43 15.33 -8.63
N VAL A 107 38.29 15.47 -9.31
CA VAL A 107 37.77 14.42 -10.20
C VAL A 107 38.72 14.16 -11.38
N ALA A 108 39.26 15.21 -12.00
CA ALA A 108 40.22 15.07 -13.09
C ALA A 108 41.53 14.37 -12.63
N GLN A 109 42.00 14.67 -11.41
CA GLN A 109 43.17 14.01 -10.82
C GLN A 109 42.92 12.53 -10.55
N ILE A 110 41.74 12.17 -10.04
CA ILE A 110 41.32 10.78 -9.85
C ILE A 110 41.27 10.07 -11.20
N TRP A 111 40.64 10.67 -12.22
CA TRP A 111 40.56 10.10 -13.56
C TRP A 111 41.95 9.83 -14.15
N LYS A 112 42.88 10.76 -14.01
CA LYS A 112 44.28 10.59 -14.45
C LYS A 112 45.02 9.48 -13.69
N LEU A 113 44.61 9.17 -12.46
CA LEU A 113 45.19 8.08 -11.66
C LEU A 113 44.63 6.71 -12.08
N ILE A 114 43.36 6.63 -12.46
CA ILE A 114 42.66 5.34 -12.65
C ILE A 114 42.46 4.93 -14.11
N ALA A 115 42.40 5.88 -15.04
CA ALA A 115 42.04 5.62 -16.43
C ALA A 115 43.19 5.93 -17.39
N ASP A 116 43.25 5.17 -18.49
CA ASP A 116 44.05 5.44 -19.67
C ASP A 116 43.18 5.33 -20.93
N ASP A 117 43.76 5.57 -22.11
CA ASP A 117 43.03 5.56 -23.38
C ASP A 117 42.38 4.19 -23.66
N GLY A 118 43.01 3.08 -23.21
CA GLY A 118 42.47 1.73 -23.39
C GLY A 118 41.24 1.46 -22.52
N ILE A 119 41.29 1.87 -21.25
CA ILE A 119 40.16 1.79 -20.32
C ILE A 119 39.01 2.67 -20.80
N ALA A 120 39.31 3.90 -21.25
CA ALA A 120 38.31 4.81 -21.80
C ALA A 120 37.60 4.21 -23.03
N HIS A 121 38.34 3.57 -23.93
CA HIS A 121 37.77 2.90 -25.10
C HIS A 121 36.92 1.68 -24.72
N SER A 122 37.36 0.87 -23.76
CA SER A 122 36.58 -0.28 -23.27
C SER A 122 35.25 0.17 -22.65
N TYR A 123 35.25 1.23 -21.84
CA TYR A 123 34.02 1.78 -21.29
C TYR A 123 33.06 2.33 -22.35
N GLN A 124 33.57 2.91 -23.43
CA GLN A 124 32.74 3.33 -24.56
C GLN A 124 32.01 2.13 -25.19
N GLN A 125 32.72 1.03 -25.43
CA GLN A 125 32.11 -0.20 -25.95
C GLN A 125 31.07 -0.78 -24.99
N GLN A 126 31.38 -0.80 -23.68
CA GLN A 126 30.44 -1.26 -22.65
C GLN A 126 29.18 -0.38 -22.55
N ILE A 127 29.29 0.93 -22.78
CA ILE A 127 28.14 1.84 -22.85
C ILE A 127 27.25 1.50 -24.06
N ASP A 128 27.85 1.24 -25.22
CA ASP A 128 27.13 0.88 -26.44
C ASP A 128 26.41 -0.48 -26.25
N GLU A 129 27.09 -1.48 -25.67
CA GLU A 129 26.50 -2.76 -25.29
C GLU A 129 25.36 -2.61 -24.27
N ALA A 130 25.55 -1.77 -23.25
CA ALA A 130 24.54 -1.49 -22.24
C ALA A 130 23.29 -0.83 -22.84
N LEU A 131 23.45 0.10 -23.79
CA LEU A 131 22.35 0.74 -24.51
C LEU A 131 21.55 -0.29 -25.32
N ILE A 132 22.21 -1.23 -26.00
CA ILE A 132 21.56 -2.32 -26.75
C ILE A 132 20.79 -3.24 -25.78
N HIS A 133 21.40 -3.61 -24.66
CA HIS A 133 20.77 -4.44 -23.64
C HIS A 133 19.50 -3.76 -23.09
N LEU A 134 19.60 -2.50 -22.67
CA LEU A 134 18.48 -1.74 -22.13
C LEU A 134 17.35 -1.59 -23.17
N ALA A 135 17.67 -1.29 -24.42
CA ALA A 135 16.67 -1.20 -25.49
C ALA A 135 15.95 -2.54 -25.73
N THR A 136 16.67 -3.65 -25.64
CA THR A 136 16.09 -5.00 -25.77
C THR A 136 15.11 -5.29 -24.63
N MET A 137 15.48 -4.92 -23.40
CA MET A 137 14.60 -5.09 -22.23
C MET A 137 13.35 -4.21 -22.31
N VAL A 138 13.50 -2.94 -22.68
CA VAL A 138 12.39 -2.01 -22.91
C VAL A 138 11.47 -2.55 -24.02
N LEU A 139 12.03 -3.07 -25.11
CA LEU A 139 11.26 -3.68 -26.18
C LEU A 139 10.45 -4.89 -25.70
N ALA A 140 11.07 -5.80 -24.95
CA ALA A 140 10.43 -7.02 -24.44
C ALA A 140 9.18 -6.70 -23.60
N ASP A 141 9.26 -5.70 -22.72
CA ASP A 141 8.11 -5.24 -21.95
C ASP A 141 7.10 -4.47 -22.83
N GLY A 142 7.59 -3.61 -23.72
CA GLY A 142 6.77 -2.72 -24.56
C GLY A 142 5.89 -3.43 -25.59
N ILE A 143 6.33 -4.57 -26.12
CA ILE A 143 5.53 -5.39 -27.06
C ILE A 143 4.66 -6.43 -26.35
N SER A 144 4.77 -6.55 -25.03
CA SER A 144 3.96 -7.49 -24.25
C SER A 144 2.47 -7.21 -24.44
N LYS A 145 1.63 -8.25 -24.35
CA LYS A 145 0.17 -8.11 -24.49
C LYS A 145 -0.40 -7.08 -23.51
N ALA A 146 0.15 -7.03 -22.29
CA ALA A 146 -0.28 -6.13 -21.24
C ALA A 146 -0.05 -4.65 -21.58
N PHE A 147 1.11 -4.30 -22.15
CA PHE A 147 1.40 -2.95 -22.61
C PHE A 147 0.61 -2.60 -23.88
N ARG A 148 0.55 -3.52 -24.86
CA ARG A 148 -0.16 -3.28 -26.14
C ARG A 148 -1.64 -3.02 -25.99
N GLN A 149 -2.32 -3.74 -25.10
CA GLN A 149 -3.73 -3.50 -24.81
C GLN A 149 -4.01 -2.09 -24.26
N LYS A 150 -2.98 -1.42 -23.70
CA LYS A 150 -3.10 -0.10 -23.08
C LYS A 150 -2.58 1.07 -23.92
N LEU A 151 -1.72 0.83 -24.92
CA LEU A 151 -1.36 1.85 -25.92
C LEU A 151 -2.51 2.01 -26.93
N ASP A 152 -2.61 1.04 -27.85
CA ASP A 152 -3.66 0.93 -28.87
C ASP A 152 -3.66 -0.54 -29.34
N PRO A 153 -4.74 -1.31 -29.09
CA PRO A 153 -4.83 -2.71 -29.52
C PRO A 153 -4.69 -2.93 -31.03
N LYS A 154 -4.94 -1.92 -31.86
CA LYS A 154 -4.88 -2.02 -33.33
C LYS A 154 -3.53 -1.59 -33.91
N MET A 155 -2.63 -1.03 -33.10
CA MET A 155 -1.32 -0.58 -33.56
C MET A 155 -0.47 -1.77 -34.02
N PRO A 156 0.10 -1.74 -35.24
CA PRO A 156 1.05 -2.74 -35.69
C PRO A 156 2.29 -2.77 -34.78
N LEU A 157 2.85 -3.96 -34.54
CA LEU A 157 4.03 -4.12 -33.68
C LEU A 157 5.22 -3.25 -34.12
N GLN A 158 5.42 -3.14 -35.42
CA GLN A 158 6.50 -2.35 -36.03
C GLN A 158 6.32 -0.83 -35.84
N ALA A 159 5.09 -0.37 -35.62
CA ALA A 159 4.77 1.03 -35.42
C ALA A 159 4.84 1.46 -33.93
N THR A 160 5.11 0.52 -33.02
CA THR A 160 5.19 0.85 -31.60
C THR A 160 6.43 1.71 -31.29
N PRO A 161 6.32 2.74 -30.42
CA PRO A 161 7.45 3.61 -30.10
C PRO A 161 8.68 2.86 -29.59
N PHE A 162 8.50 1.76 -28.86
CA PHE A 162 9.58 0.92 -28.34
C PHE A 162 10.36 0.21 -29.45
N MET A 163 9.69 -0.23 -30.52
CA MET A 163 10.33 -0.83 -31.68
C MET A 163 11.11 0.20 -32.50
N VAL A 164 10.52 1.38 -32.69
CA VAL A 164 11.17 2.50 -33.38
C VAL A 164 12.40 2.96 -32.61
N LEU A 165 12.31 3.09 -31.27
CA LEU A 165 13.44 3.42 -30.40
C LEU A 165 14.61 2.46 -30.60
N ARG A 166 14.37 1.14 -30.59
CA ARG A 166 15.43 0.15 -30.83
C ARG A 166 16.13 0.38 -32.17
N ARG A 167 15.36 0.55 -33.25
CA ARG A 167 15.92 0.70 -34.61
C ARG A 167 16.76 1.97 -34.75
N GLU A 168 16.24 3.10 -34.28
CA GLU A 168 16.96 4.38 -34.35
C GLU A 168 18.19 4.38 -33.43
N LEU A 169 18.11 3.70 -32.28
CA LEU A 169 19.26 3.51 -31.40
C LEU A 169 20.35 2.66 -32.06
N GLU A 170 20.02 1.51 -32.63
CA GLU A 170 20.98 0.68 -33.36
C GLU A 170 21.64 1.48 -34.50
N THR A 171 20.87 2.30 -35.22
CA THR A 171 21.38 3.20 -36.28
C THR A 171 22.39 4.21 -35.71
N TYR A 172 22.06 4.86 -34.59
CA TYR A 172 22.94 5.81 -33.90
C TYR A 172 24.24 5.17 -33.36
N LEU A 173 24.17 3.89 -32.94
CA LEU A 173 25.31 3.17 -32.42
C LEU A 173 26.26 2.70 -33.54
N TYR A 174 25.74 2.16 -34.65
CA TYR A 174 26.53 1.48 -35.67
C TYR A 174 26.94 2.33 -36.89
N VAL A 175 26.19 3.38 -37.24
CA VAL A 175 26.42 4.12 -38.51
C VAL A 175 27.43 5.25 -38.34
N ASN A 176 27.13 6.21 -37.48
CA ASN A 176 28.02 7.34 -37.22
C ASN A 176 27.81 7.87 -35.80
N PRO A 177 28.82 7.78 -34.91
CA PRO A 177 28.70 8.23 -33.53
C PRO A 177 28.56 9.76 -33.39
N ARG A 178 28.77 10.52 -34.48
CA ARG A 178 28.62 11.99 -34.55
C ARG A 178 27.37 12.44 -35.32
N ASP A 179 26.44 11.53 -35.59
CA ASP A 179 25.18 11.91 -36.25
C ASP A 179 24.23 12.59 -35.26
N ASP A 180 24.25 13.92 -35.26
CA ASP A 180 23.37 14.75 -34.43
C ASP A 180 21.88 14.54 -34.76
N ALA A 181 21.53 14.14 -35.99
CA ALA A 181 20.14 13.88 -36.35
C ALA A 181 19.66 12.55 -35.73
N ALA A 182 20.48 11.50 -35.81
CA ALA A 182 20.21 10.23 -35.14
C ALA A 182 20.14 10.40 -33.62
N LEU A 183 21.04 11.17 -33.02
CA LEU A 183 21.02 11.49 -31.58
C LEU A 183 19.72 12.20 -31.17
N ARG A 184 19.28 13.21 -31.93
CA ARG A 184 17.99 13.89 -31.67
C ARG A 184 16.81 12.93 -31.79
N SER A 185 16.81 12.05 -32.79
CA SER A 185 15.78 11.01 -32.98
C SER A 185 15.70 10.09 -31.76
N VAL A 186 16.84 9.57 -31.29
CA VAL A 186 16.92 8.70 -30.10
C VAL A 186 16.42 9.41 -28.85
N ARG A 187 16.89 10.65 -28.58
CA ARG A 187 16.42 11.45 -27.42
C ARG A 187 14.92 11.66 -27.43
N MET A 188 14.36 12.02 -28.59
CA MET A 188 12.93 12.20 -28.77
C MET A 188 12.18 10.88 -28.51
N LEU A 189 12.66 9.76 -29.03
CA LEU A 189 12.01 8.46 -28.86
C LEU A 189 12.09 7.93 -27.43
N ILE A 190 13.18 8.20 -26.70
CA ILE A 190 13.26 7.92 -25.26
C ILE A 190 12.18 8.71 -24.52
N ALA A 191 12.05 10.01 -24.79
CA ALA A 191 11.03 10.86 -24.17
C ALA A 191 9.59 10.41 -24.52
N VAL A 192 9.35 10.01 -25.78
CA VAL A 192 8.06 9.45 -26.20
C VAL A 192 7.77 8.14 -25.46
N CYS A 193 8.75 7.25 -25.34
CA CYS A 193 8.59 5.99 -24.59
C CYS A 193 8.31 6.25 -23.10
N GLN A 194 8.96 7.24 -22.50
CA GLN A 194 8.67 7.67 -21.12
C GLN A 194 7.22 8.16 -20.99
N ALA A 195 6.79 9.05 -21.89
CA ALA A 195 5.42 9.57 -21.88
C ALA A 195 4.35 8.47 -22.09
N GLN A 196 4.60 7.50 -22.98
CA GLN A 196 3.69 6.35 -23.15
C GLN A 196 3.66 5.47 -21.90
N THR A 197 4.81 5.23 -21.29
CA THR A 197 4.94 4.47 -20.04
C THR A 197 4.16 5.14 -18.91
N ASP A 198 4.23 6.47 -18.81
CA ASP A 198 3.48 7.27 -17.85
C ASP A 198 1.97 7.26 -18.11
N ARG A 199 1.56 7.29 -19.38
CA ARG A 199 0.15 7.15 -19.77
C ARG A 199 -0.41 5.78 -19.40
N ILE A 200 0.35 4.71 -19.62
CA ILE A 200 -0.04 3.35 -19.20
C ILE A 200 -0.15 3.30 -17.68
N TYR A 201 0.80 3.91 -16.97
CA TYR A 201 0.77 4.01 -15.51
C TYR A 201 -0.50 4.72 -15.01
N ALA A 202 -0.89 5.83 -15.65
CA ALA A 202 -2.12 6.55 -15.31
C ALA A 202 -3.38 5.72 -15.59
N HIS A 203 -3.41 4.97 -16.71
CA HIS A 203 -4.59 4.17 -17.06
C HIS A 203 -4.70 2.85 -16.26
N LEU A 204 -3.63 2.39 -15.60
CA LEU A 204 -3.70 1.32 -14.60
C LEU A 204 -4.57 1.70 -13.40
N ASP A 205 -4.68 2.99 -13.13
CA ASP A 205 -5.50 3.52 -12.04
C ASP A 205 -7.00 3.32 -12.31
N GLU A 206 -7.43 3.14 -13.56
CA GLU A 206 -8.86 3.08 -13.92
C GLU A 206 -9.43 1.65 -13.97
N HIS A 207 -8.61 0.62 -14.25
CA HIS A 207 -9.11 -0.72 -14.64
C HIS A 207 -8.58 -1.89 -13.76
N GLY A 208 -8.20 -1.60 -12.52
CA GLY A 208 -7.63 -2.56 -11.59
C GLY A 208 -6.12 -2.71 -11.74
N VAL A 209 -5.42 -2.89 -10.62
CA VAL A 209 -3.95 -2.84 -10.57
C VAL A 209 -3.36 -4.24 -10.54
N SER A 210 -2.53 -4.55 -11.54
CA SER A 210 -1.66 -5.73 -11.53
C SER A 210 -0.29 -5.36 -10.98
N VAL A 211 0.10 -5.93 -9.84
CA VAL A 211 1.42 -5.72 -9.22
C VAL A 211 2.54 -6.00 -10.21
N SER A 212 2.40 -7.06 -11.01
CA SER A 212 3.37 -7.42 -12.05
C SER A 212 3.48 -6.37 -13.17
N LEU A 213 2.41 -5.63 -13.46
CA LEU A 213 2.41 -4.62 -14.51
C LEU A 213 2.97 -3.29 -13.98
N VAL A 214 2.58 -2.90 -12.77
CA VAL A 214 3.18 -1.75 -12.06
C VAL A 214 4.69 -1.91 -11.96
N TYR A 215 5.13 -3.09 -11.54
CA TYR A 215 6.55 -3.41 -11.43
C TYR A 215 7.29 -3.29 -12.78
N ARG A 216 6.72 -3.84 -13.86
CA ARG A 216 7.29 -3.71 -15.22
C ARG A 216 7.35 -2.26 -15.70
N VAL A 217 6.32 -1.46 -15.40
CA VAL A 217 6.29 -0.03 -15.74
C VAL A 217 7.39 0.74 -14.99
N GLU A 218 7.54 0.52 -13.68
CA GLU A 218 8.62 1.14 -12.89
C GLU A 218 10.01 0.70 -13.35
N ARG A 219 10.16 -0.57 -13.76
CA ARG A 219 11.39 -1.08 -14.36
C ARG A 219 11.70 -0.37 -15.68
N MET A 220 10.71 -0.27 -16.57
CA MET A 220 10.86 0.40 -17.86
C MET A 220 11.21 1.88 -17.71
N ARG A 221 10.57 2.60 -16.77
CA ARG A 221 10.93 4.00 -16.44
C ARG A 221 12.41 4.11 -16.08
N ALA A 222 12.88 3.25 -15.18
CA ALA A 222 14.27 3.26 -14.74
C ALA A 222 15.25 2.95 -15.89
N GLN A 223 14.90 1.99 -16.74
CA GLN A 223 15.69 1.64 -17.93
C GLN A 223 15.75 2.81 -18.93
N LEU A 224 14.63 3.47 -19.22
CA LEU A 224 14.57 4.62 -20.12
C LEU A 224 15.36 5.82 -19.58
N THR A 225 15.28 6.10 -18.27
CA THR A 225 16.11 7.13 -17.64
C THR A 225 17.60 6.79 -17.74
N ARG A 226 17.98 5.53 -17.49
CA ARG A 226 19.38 5.09 -17.66
C ARG A 226 19.82 5.21 -19.12
N MET A 227 18.97 4.85 -20.09
CA MET A 227 19.26 5.03 -21.52
C MET A 227 19.49 6.50 -21.89
N ALA A 228 18.70 7.43 -21.34
CA ALA A 228 18.90 8.86 -21.56
C ALA A 228 20.29 9.32 -21.07
N LEU A 229 20.64 8.96 -19.82
CA LEU A 229 21.94 9.30 -19.23
C LEU A 229 23.12 8.73 -20.03
N LEU A 230 23.05 7.46 -20.44
CA LEU A 230 24.08 6.82 -21.23
C LEU A 230 24.19 7.42 -22.65
N THR A 231 23.06 7.78 -23.26
CA THR A 231 23.02 8.44 -24.57
C THR A 231 23.67 9.82 -24.50
N ASP A 232 23.38 10.58 -23.44
CA ASP A 232 23.97 11.90 -23.22
C ASP A 232 25.48 11.82 -22.94
N LEU A 233 25.91 10.87 -22.11
CA LEU A 233 27.33 10.60 -21.87
C LEU A 233 28.05 10.25 -23.18
N ARG A 234 27.48 9.33 -23.97
CA ARG A 234 28.03 8.94 -25.28
C ARG A 234 28.15 10.12 -26.23
N SER A 235 27.12 10.96 -26.32
CA SER A 235 27.12 12.11 -27.23
C SER A 235 28.27 13.09 -26.95
N GLN A 236 28.68 13.23 -25.70
CA GLN A 236 29.76 14.14 -25.32
C GLN A 236 31.15 13.55 -25.54
N ILE A 237 31.26 12.23 -25.41
CA ILE A 237 32.48 11.50 -25.78
C ILE A 237 32.80 11.71 -27.27
N TYR A 238 31.78 11.69 -28.15
CA TYR A 238 31.98 11.75 -29.59
C TYR A 238 31.74 13.14 -30.23
N GLY A 239 30.99 14.04 -29.59
CA GLY A 239 30.40 15.25 -30.19
C GLY A 239 31.15 16.58 -30.05
N SER A 240 32.33 16.65 -29.41
CA SER A 240 33.05 17.93 -29.28
C SER A 240 33.96 18.24 -30.48
N ASN A 241 33.44 19.05 -31.41
CA ASN A 241 34.24 19.74 -32.41
C ASN A 241 35.12 20.81 -31.73
N GLY A 242 36.44 20.73 -31.93
CA GLY A 242 37.33 21.91 -31.89
C GLY A 242 38.03 22.31 -30.58
N GLN A 243 37.70 21.78 -29.40
CA GLN A 243 38.41 22.19 -28.15
C GLN A 243 39.60 21.28 -27.80
N GLY A 244 40.63 21.90 -27.21
CA GLY A 244 41.91 21.27 -26.86
C GLY A 244 41.78 20.07 -25.92
N ARG A 245 42.80 19.20 -25.91
CA ARG A 245 42.83 17.93 -25.18
C ARG A 245 42.56 18.10 -23.66
N ASP A 246 42.96 19.24 -23.08
CA ASP A 246 42.79 19.55 -21.66
C ASP A 246 41.36 20.02 -21.29
N GLU A 247 40.64 20.73 -22.18
CA GLU A 247 39.24 21.12 -21.93
C GLU A 247 38.27 19.93 -22.10
N LYS A 248 38.60 19.00 -23.01
CA LYS A 248 37.86 17.74 -23.23
C LYS A 248 37.79 16.85 -21.98
N GLN A 249 38.88 16.79 -21.22
CA GLN A 249 38.98 15.94 -20.03
C GLN A 249 38.23 16.51 -18.82
N VAL A 250 38.05 17.84 -18.77
CA VAL A 250 37.37 18.56 -17.67
C VAL A 250 35.86 18.60 -17.83
N GLN A 251 35.32 18.56 -19.06
CA GLN A 251 33.87 18.50 -19.27
C GLN A 251 33.31 17.09 -19.02
N GLY A 252 33.89 16.05 -19.62
CA GLY A 252 33.38 14.67 -19.49
C GLY A 252 33.46 14.09 -18.07
N SER A 253 34.36 14.60 -17.22
CA SER A 253 34.51 14.16 -15.83
C SER A 253 33.28 14.49 -14.97
N GLY A 254 32.57 15.58 -15.26
CA GLY A 254 31.38 15.99 -14.52
C GLY A 254 30.15 15.10 -14.77
N GLN A 255 29.93 14.61 -16.00
CA GLN A 255 28.82 13.69 -16.26
C GLN A 255 29.13 12.25 -15.85
N ILE A 256 30.40 11.82 -15.88
CA ILE A 256 30.80 10.54 -15.31
C ILE A 256 30.56 10.57 -13.78
N GLN A 257 30.91 11.66 -13.12
CA GLN A 257 30.62 11.89 -11.69
C GLN A 257 29.10 11.84 -11.43
N ALA A 258 28.28 12.48 -12.27
CA ALA A 258 26.82 12.43 -12.16
C ALA A 258 26.27 11.01 -12.37
N LEU A 259 26.73 10.28 -13.39
CA LEU A 259 26.33 8.90 -13.66
C LEU A 259 26.69 7.96 -12.50
N LEU A 260 27.91 8.09 -11.97
CA LEU A 260 28.36 7.32 -10.81
C LEU A 260 27.54 7.67 -9.57
N GLY A 261 27.22 8.94 -9.34
CA GLY A 261 26.32 9.37 -8.27
C GLY A 261 24.93 8.74 -8.39
N ASP A 262 24.34 8.77 -9.60
CA ASP A 262 23.06 8.14 -9.90
C ASP A 262 23.11 6.62 -9.75
N LEU A 263 24.20 5.96 -10.14
CA LEU A 263 24.43 4.53 -9.95
C LEU A 263 24.48 4.15 -8.46
N ILE A 264 25.23 4.91 -7.64
CA ILE A 264 25.33 4.70 -6.18
C ILE A 264 23.95 4.88 -5.54
N ALA A 265 23.28 5.99 -5.85
CA ALA A 265 21.95 6.29 -5.31
C ALA A 265 20.93 5.22 -5.71
N ALA A 266 20.89 4.83 -6.99
CA ALA A 266 19.99 3.80 -7.49
C ALA A 266 20.28 2.42 -6.89
N HIS A 267 21.55 2.06 -6.69
CA HIS A 267 21.96 0.82 -6.05
C HIS A 267 21.40 0.73 -4.61
N HIS A 268 21.66 1.74 -3.78
CA HIS A 268 21.20 1.76 -2.39
C HIS A 268 19.69 1.84 -2.25
N GLN A 269 19.03 2.60 -3.12
CA GLN A 269 17.58 2.71 -3.08
C GLN A 269 16.89 1.40 -3.49
N ARG A 270 17.53 0.53 -4.28
CA ARG A 270 16.96 -0.74 -4.75
C ARG A 270 17.36 -1.96 -3.93
N SER A 271 18.55 -1.97 -3.31
CA SER A 271 18.95 -3.03 -2.39
C SER A 271 18.02 -3.13 -1.16
N SER A 272 17.25 -2.07 -0.88
CA SER A 272 16.27 -2.08 0.22
C SER A 272 14.96 -2.77 -0.16
N ILE A 273 14.62 -3.85 0.57
CA ILE A 273 13.27 -4.48 0.54
C ILE A 273 12.19 -3.43 0.76
N ARG A 274 12.44 -2.49 1.68
CA ARG A 274 11.52 -1.41 1.99
C ARG A 274 11.27 -0.51 0.77
N GLY A 275 12.29 -0.14 0.00
CA GLY A 275 12.14 0.68 -1.20
C GLY A 275 11.40 -0.06 -2.32
N LEU A 276 11.65 -1.36 -2.48
CA LEU A 276 10.93 -2.21 -3.44
C LEU A 276 9.44 -2.32 -3.10
N VAL A 277 9.12 -2.64 -1.84
CA VAL A 277 7.74 -2.74 -1.36
C VAL A 277 7.06 -1.37 -1.41
N GLN A 278 7.73 -0.30 -1.00
CA GLN A 278 7.11 1.03 -1.01
C GLN A 278 6.71 1.47 -2.43
N ARG A 279 7.56 1.29 -3.44
CA ARG A 279 7.26 1.70 -4.83
C ARG A 279 6.26 0.79 -5.54
N SER A 280 6.40 -0.53 -5.38
CA SER A 280 5.55 -1.49 -6.12
C SER A 280 4.16 -1.64 -5.48
N PHE A 281 4.08 -1.44 -4.18
CA PHE A 281 2.85 -1.62 -3.41
C PHE A 281 2.11 -0.31 -3.15
N SER A 282 2.70 0.87 -3.39
CA SER A 282 2.01 2.16 -3.20
C SER A 282 0.80 2.29 -4.11
N LEU A 283 0.93 1.98 -5.41
CA LEU A 283 -0.21 2.00 -6.34
C LEU A 283 -1.27 0.97 -6.00
N LEU A 284 -0.85 -0.26 -5.69
CA LEU A 284 -1.78 -1.32 -5.31
C LEU A 284 -2.54 -0.93 -4.04
N ALA A 285 -1.82 -0.39 -3.04
CA ALA A 285 -2.41 0.12 -1.81
C ALA A 285 -3.32 1.32 -2.09
N ARG A 286 -2.94 2.22 -3.00
CA ARG A 286 -3.73 3.40 -3.39
C ARG A 286 -5.04 2.96 -4.04
N LYS A 287 -5.00 2.06 -5.02
CA LYS A 287 -6.20 1.54 -5.68
C LYS A 287 -7.09 0.75 -4.74
N MET A 288 -6.48 -0.07 -3.89
CA MET A 288 -7.21 -0.80 -2.85
C MET A 288 -7.89 0.17 -1.88
N VAL A 289 -7.23 1.29 -1.56
CA VAL A 289 -7.76 2.34 -0.70
C VAL A 289 -8.94 3.07 -1.36
N GLU A 290 -8.80 3.47 -2.62
CA GLU A 290 -9.85 4.15 -3.40
C GLU A 290 -11.08 3.25 -3.59
N ARG A 291 -10.89 2.00 -3.98
CA ARG A 291 -12.00 1.09 -4.26
C ARG A 291 -12.70 0.60 -3.00
N ASN A 292 -11.96 0.41 -1.89
CA ASN A 292 -12.59 0.23 -0.58
C ASN A 292 -13.37 1.48 -0.15
N ALA A 293 -12.98 2.68 -0.62
CA ALA A 293 -13.70 3.90 -0.28
C ALA A 293 -15.10 3.95 -0.90
N ASP A 294 -15.23 3.52 -2.15
CA ASP A 294 -16.52 3.48 -2.88
C ASP A 294 -17.56 2.58 -2.19
N HIS A 295 -17.11 1.53 -1.48
CA HIS A 295 -17.98 0.62 -0.73
C HIS A 295 -18.16 1.01 0.76
N GLY A 296 -17.34 1.91 1.29
CA GLY A 296 -17.25 2.22 2.71
C GLY A 296 -18.20 3.32 3.22
N GLU A 297 -18.68 4.21 2.33
CA GLU A 297 -19.46 5.39 2.76
C GLU A 297 -20.75 5.05 3.51
N HIS A 298 -21.45 3.98 3.11
CA HIS A 298 -22.69 3.54 3.74
C HIS A 298 -22.54 3.01 5.17
N TYR A 299 -21.29 2.85 5.65
CA TYR A 299 -21.00 2.36 7.01
C TYR A 299 -20.64 3.47 8.01
N ILE A 300 -20.67 4.75 7.59
CA ILE A 300 -20.36 5.89 8.46
C ILE A 300 -21.66 6.55 8.94
N ALA A 301 -21.93 6.47 10.25
CA ALA A 301 -23.01 7.17 10.93
C ALA A 301 -22.62 8.63 11.21
N ARG A 302 -23.17 9.54 10.41
CA ARG A 302 -23.00 11.00 10.52
C ARG A 302 -23.96 11.60 11.55
N ASP A 303 -25.14 11.03 11.71
CA ASP A 303 -26.17 11.52 12.63
C ASP A 303 -26.72 10.45 13.61
N GLY A 304 -27.60 10.88 14.53
CA GLY A 304 -28.23 9.99 15.51
C GLY A 304 -29.26 9.01 14.93
N LYS A 305 -29.82 9.24 13.74
CA LYS A 305 -30.70 8.28 13.05
C LYS A 305 -29.86 7.14 12.48
N GLU A 306 -28.81 7.45 11.75
CA GLU A 306 -27.85 6.49 11.20
C GLU A 306 -27.17 5.68 12.32
N TYR A 307 -26.84 6.30 13.45
CA TYR A 307 -26.31 5.59 14.62
C TYR A 307 -27.27 4.50 15.13
N ARG A 308 -28.58 4.79 15.20
CA ARG A 308 -29.59 3.81 15.64
C ARG A 308 -29.80 2.70 14.62
N VAL A 309 -29.72 3.01 13.32
CA VAL A 309 -29.78 1.99 12.25
C VAL A 309 -28.58 1.04 12.37
N MET A 310 -27.37 1.58 12.54
CA MET A 310 -26.16 0.80 12.78
C MET A 310 -26.28 -0.06 14.04
N LEU A 311 -26.76 0.52 15.15
CA LEU A 311 -26.94 -0.18 16.42
C LEU A 311 -27.91 -1.38 16.28
N LYS A 312 -29.05 -1.20 15.60
CA LYS A 312 -30.02 -2.28 15.34
C LYS A 312 -29.45 -3.36 14.41
N ALA A 313 -28.76 -2.95 13.34
CA ALA A 313 -28.10 -3.89 12.44
C ALA A 313 -27.02 -4.71 13.16
N ALA A 314 -26.25 -4.06 14.03
CA ALA A 314 -25.27 -4.70 14.88
C ALA A 314 -25.90 -5.58 15.97
N GLY A 315 -27.07 -5.22 16.49
CA GLY A 315 -27.87 -6.07 17.37
C GLY A 315 -28.17 -7.44 16.76
N ARG A 316 -28.64 -7.44 15.50
CA ARG A 316 -28.85 -8.69 14.73
C ARG A 316 -27.56 -9.50 14.60
N GLY A 317 -26.45 -8.83 14.31
CA GLY A 317 -25.12 -9.46 14.25
C GLY A 317 -24.71 -10.10 15.57
N GLY A 318 -24.94 -9.42 16.69
CA GLY A 318 -24.70 -9.94 18.04
C GLY A 318 -25.54 -11.19 18.35
N GLY A 319 -26.82 -11.16 18.00
CA GLY A 319 -27.72 -12.31 18.16
C GLY A 319 -27.24 -13.55 17.39
N VAL A 320 -26.84 -13.40 16.12
CA VAL A 320 -26.25 -14.51 15.34
C VAL A 320 -24.91 -14.96 15.93
N THR A 321 -24.12 -14.03 16.47
CA THR A 321 -22.83 -14.35 17.10
C THR A 321 -23.00 -15.24 18.34
N ALA A 322 -24.13 -15.17 19.06
CA ALA A 322 -24.43 -16.04 20.18
C ALA A 322 -24.42 -17.53 19.76
N PHE A 323 -25.07 -17.86 18.64
CA PHE A 323 -25.03 -19.21 18.05
C PHE A 323 -23.61 -19.62 17.62
N THR A 324 -22.76 -18.66 17.27
CA THR A 324 -21.36 -18.92 16.92
C THR A 324 -20.55 -19.34 18.14
N VAL A 325 -20.80 -18.71 19.28
CA VAL A 325 -20.19 -19.08 20.57
C VAL A 325 -20.65 -20.48 20.97
N LEU A 326 -21.94 -20.78 20.84
CA LEU A 326 -22.47 -22.12 21.07
C LEU A 326 -21.79 -23.16 20.17
N GLY A 327 -21.71 -22.89 18.86
CA GLY A 327 -21.03 -23.78 17.91
C GLY A 327 -19.56 -24.00 18.25
N LYS A 328 -18.85 -22.97 18.74
CA LYS A 328 -17.46 -23.10 19.22
C LYS A 328 -17.37 -24.07 20.40
N SER A 329 -18.26 -23.95 21.38
CA SER A 329 -18.31 -24.86 22.52
C SER A 329 -18.57 -26.31 22.09
N MET A 330 -19.44 -26.53 21.11
CA MET A 330 -19.69 -27.87 20.54
C MET A 330 -18.46 -28.43 19.83
N VAL A 331 -17.75 -27.61 19.04
CA VAL A 331 -16.51 -28.03 18.36
C VAL A 331 -15.45 -28.46 19.37
N SER A 332 -15.28 -27.71 20.47
CA SER A 332 -14.35 -28.08 21.53
C SER A 332 -14.76 -29.34 22.30
N ALA A 333 -16.06 -29.66 22.35
CA ALA A 333 -16.55 -30.87 23.01
C ALA A 333 -16.35 -32.15 22.17
N LEU A 334 -16.14 -32.06 20.85
CA LEU A 334 -15.96 -33.21 19.96
C LEU A 334 -14.63 -33.96 20.19
N GLY A 335 -13.66 -33.38 20.90
CA GLY A 335 -12.36 -34.01 21.18
C GLY A 335 -11.55 -34.34 19.91
N ALA A 336 -11.77 -33.60 18.82
CA ALA A 336 -11.05 -33.80 17.57
C ALA A 336 -9.56 -33.41 17.73
N ALA A 337 -8.69 -33.90 16.84
CA ALA A 337 -7.31 -33.42 16.82
C ALA A 337 -7.27 -31.90 16.58
N ARG A 338 -6.32 -31.19 17.23
CA ARG A 338 -6.21 -29.72 17.23
C ARG A 338 -6.32 -29.08 15.84
N PHE A 339 -5.74 -29.72 14.82
CA PHE A 339 -5.85 -29.27 13.43
C PHE A 339 -7.31 -29.19 12.95
N PHE A 340 -8.09 -30.24 13.19
CA PHE A 340 -9.50 -30.29 12.81
C PHE A 340 -10.36 -29.38 13.68
N GLU A 341 -10.05 -29.21 14.97
CA GLU A 341 -10.71 -28.20 15.82
C GLU A 341 -10.57 -26.80 15.19
N GLY A 342 -9.38 -26.45 14.70
CA GLY A 342 -9.13 -25.20 13.98
C GLY A 342 -9.95 -25.08 12.70
N ILE A 343 -10.08 -26.16 11.92
CA ILE A 343 -10.85 -26.17 10.67
C ILE A 343 -12.34 -25.95 10.97
N PHE A 344 -12.90 -26.70 11.93
CA PHE A 344 -14.30 -26.59 12.30
C PHE A 344 -14.61 -25.23 12.94
N ALA A 345 -13.71 -24.70 13.78
CA ALA A 345 -13.84 -23.35 14.30
C ALA A 345 -13.82 -22.30 13.17
N SER A 346 -12.90 -22.44 12.20
CA SER A 346 -12.81 -21.55 11.04
C SER A 346 -14.09 -21.57 10.21
N LEU A 347 -14.65 -22.77 9.97
CA LEU A 347 -15.90 -22.94 9.24
C LEU A 347 -17.09 -22.33 10.00
N ASN A 348 -17.19 -22.58 11.31
CA ASN A 348 -18.22 -21.99 12.17
C ASN A 348 -18.19 -20.46 12.11
N TYR A 349 -17.00 -19.85 12.24
CA TYR A 349 -16.85 -18.40 12.13
C TYR A 349 -17.18 -17.88 10.73
N ALA A 350 -16.68 -18.51 9.66
CA ALA A 350 -16.94 -18.08 8.29
C ALA A 350 -18.43 -18.12 7.94
N VAL A 351 -19.11 -19.23 8.27
CA VAL A 351 -20.56 -19.39 8.06
C VAL A 351 -21.34 -18.36 8.86
N SER A 352 -20.98 -18.15 10.13
CA SER A 352 -21.63 -17.13 10.97
C SER A 352 -21.48 -15.72 10.38
N PHE A 353 -20.28 -15.31 9.99
CA PHE A 353 -20.05 -13.97 9.47
C PHE A 353 -20.75 -13.74 8.12
N MET A 354 -20.85 -14.79 7.30
CA MET A 354 -21.68 -14.78 6.09
C MET A 354 -23.18 -14.67 6.44
N ALA A 355 -23.66 -15.42 7.43
CA ALA A 355 -25.06 -15.35 7.89
C ALA A 355 -25.42 -13.97 8.43
N ILE A 356 -24.54 -13.37 9.26
CA ILE A 356 -24.69 -11.98 9.73
C ILE A 356 -24.87 -11.04 8.54
N SER A 357 -24.02 -11.18 7.53
CA SER A 357 -24.07 -10.34 6.33
C SER A 357 -25.37 -10.56 5.54
N ALA A 358 -25.82 -11.82 5.40
CA ALA A 358 -27.02 -12.19 4.66
C ALA A 358 -28.32 -11.63 5.28
N VAL A 359 -28.41 -11.55 6.61
CA VAL A 359 -29.56 -10.97 7.31
C VAL A 359 -29.49 -9.43 7.42
N GLY A 360 -28.51 -8.79 6.77
CA GLY A 360 -28.25 -7.35 6.86
C GLY A 360 -27.70 -6.93 8.22
N GLY A 361 -27.15 -7.86 8.99
CA GLY A 361 -26.47 -7.59 10.25
C GLY A 361 -25.08 -7.01 10.05
N VAL A 362 -24.55 -6.38 11.10
CA VAL A 362 -23.19 -5.83 11.13
C VAL A 362 -22.39 -6.51 12.22
N LEU A 363 -21.20 -6.99 11.89
CA LEU A 363 -20.22 -7.43 12.88
C LEU A 363 -19.29 -6.27 13.21
N ALA A 364 -19.10 -6.00 14.51
CA ALA A 364 -18.19 -4.98 15.00
C ALA A 364 -16.75 -5.24 14.51
N THR A 365 -15.95 -4.18 14.43
CA THR A 365 -14.49 -4.23 14.23
C THR A 365 -13.99 -4.64 12.84
N LYS A 366 -14.88 -5.05 11.91
CA LYS A 366 -14.53 -5.24 10.48
C LYS A 366 -14.43 -3.92 9.71
N GLN A 367 -15.28 -2.96 10.08
CA GLN A 367 -15.45 -1.70 9.38
C GLN A 367 -14.28 -0.71 9.44
N PRO A 368 -13.47 -0.58 10.53
CA PRO A 368 -12.42 0.45 10.60
C PRO A 368 -11.38 0.27 9.50
N ALA A 369 -11.13 -0.97 9.12
CA ALA A 369 -10.14 -1.34 8.13
C ALA A 369 -10.59 -1.04 6.68
N VAL A 370 -11.91 -1.05 6.45
CA VAL A 370 -12.53 -0.70 5.16
C VAL A 370 -12.74 0.82 5.02
N THR A 371 -12.98 1.51 6.14
CA THR A 371 -13.38 2.94 6.15
C THR A 371 -12.22 3.92 6.33
N ALA A 372 -11.11 3.53 7.00
CA ALA A 372 -9.93 4.39 7.10
C ALA A 372 -9.32 4.79 5.74
N PRO A 373 -9.35 3.94 4.71
CA PRO A 373 -9.08 4.33 3.31
C PRO A 373 -9.93 5.48 2.77
N VAL A 374 -11.25 5.50 3.04
CA VAL A 374 -12.18 6.59 2.65
C VAL A 374 -11.70 7.93 3.20
N LEU A 375 -11.31 7.94 4.48
CA LEU A 375 -10.83 9.14 5.14
C LEU A 375 -9.57 9.68 4.45
N ALA A 376 -8.64 8.79 4.12
CA ALA A 376 -7.43 9.17 3.40
C ALA A 376 -7.72 9.67 2.00
N SER A 377 -8.79 9.17 1.35
CA SER A 377 -9.12 9.55 -0.02
C SER A 377 -9.61 11.00 -0.14
N LYS A 378 -10.31 11.49 0.89
CA LYS A 378 -10.86 12.85 1.01
C LYS A 378 -9.89 13.90 1.54
N MET A 379 -8.65 13.51 1.87
CA MET A 379 -7.62 14.45 2.32
C MET A 379 -7.03 15.23 1.14
N GLY A 380 -7.52 16.45 0.93
CA GLY A 380 -6.77 17.52 0.26
C GLY A 380 -6.13 18.43 1.32
N GLN A 381 -4.83 18.73 1.17
CA GLN A 381 -4.08 19.68 2.01
C GLN A 381 -3.97 19.33 3.51
N LEU A 382 -3.35 18.19 3.85
CA LEU A 382 -3.02 17.83 5.25
C LEU A 382 -2.09 18.84 5.96
N ASP A 383 -1.44 19.71 5.18
CA ASP A 383 -0.57 20.77 5.69
C ASP A 383 -1.36 22.00 6.18
N THR A 384 -2.69 22.04 5.97
CA THR A 384 -3.58 23.09 6.48
C THR A 384 -4.27 22.67 7.78
N VAL A 385 -4.57 23.67 8.64
CA VAL A 385 -5.30 23.46 9.89
C VAL A 385 -6.73 22.98 9.61
N GLU A 386 -7.35 23.50 8.57
CA GLU A 386 -8.70 23.19 8.10
C GLU A 386 -8.78 21.73 7.63
N GLY A 387 -7.83 21.29 6.80
CA GLY A 387 -7.74 19.91 6.33
C GLY A 387 -7.55 18.92 7.47
N LEU A 388 -6.68 19.23 8.44
CA LEU A 388 -6.51 18.40 9.64
C LEU A 388 -7.78 18.36 10.50
N ARG A 389 -8.49 19.47 10.67
CA ARG A 389 -9.75 19.52 11.43
C ARG A 389 -10.85 18.68 10.76
N ALA A 390 -11.00 18.81 9.44
CA ALA A 390 -11.95 18.01 8.66
C ALA A 390 -11.67 16.52 8.83
N LEU A 391 -10.40 16.12 8.66
CA LEU A 391 -9.97 14.74 8.90
C LEU A 391 -10.32 14.24 10.31
N LEU A 392 -9.99 15.01 11.34
CA LEU A 392 -10.27 14.61 12.72
C LEU A 392 -11.77 14.45 12.98
N THR A 393 -12.61 15.25 12.33
CA THR A 393 -14.07 15.15 12.43
C THR A 393 -14.59 13.90 11.73
N GLU A 394 -14.09 13.57 10.55
CA GLU A 394 -14.45 12.32 9.88
C GLU A 394 -13.95 11.08 10.64
N ILE A 395 -12.73 11.13 11.22
CA ILE A 395 -12.23 10.07 12.11
C ILE A 395 -13.17 9.89 13.31
N ALA A 396 -13.69 10.98 13.87
CA ALA A 396 -14.66 10.90 14.97
C ALA A 396 -15.98 10.25 14.54
N GLN A 397 -16.49 10.56 13.35
CA GLN A 397 -17.70 9.91 12.79
C GLN A 397 -17.48 8.41 12.56
N LEU A 398 -16.32 8.03 12.04
CA LEU A 398 -15.96 6.63 11.82
C LEU A 398 -15.89 5.87 13.15
N LEU A 399 -15.13 6.38 14.13
CA LEU A 399 -15.01 5.74 15.45
C LEU A 399 -16.36 5.65 16.17
N ARG A 400 -17.25 6.63 15.98
CA ARG A 400 -18.63 6.59 16.49
C ARG A 400 -19.44 5.47 15.85
N SER A 401 -19.27 5.25 14.56
CA SER A 401 -19.90 4.14 13.85
C SER A 401 -19.40 2.79 14.38
N GLN A 402 -18.11 2.70 14.73
CA GLN A 402 -17.53 1.51 15.35
C GLN A 402 -18.07 1.28 16.76
N ALA A 403 -18.22 2.34 17.54
CA ALA A 403 -18.83 2.27 18.86
C ALA A 403 -20.28 1.76 18.75
N ALA A 404 -21.07 2.28 17.82
CA ALA A 404 -22.43 1.79 17.53
C ALA A 404 -22.43 0.30 17.18
N ALA A 405 -21.50 -0.15 16.34
CA ALA A 405 -21.40 -1.55 15.96
C ALA A 405 -21.00 -2.46 17.14
N VAL A 406 -20.02 -2.05 17.96
CA VAL A 406 -19.62 -2.80 19.16
C VAL A 406 -20.77 -2.86 20.17
N PHE A 407 -21.36 -1.73 20.54
CA PHE A 407 -22.46 -1.69 21.49
C PHE A 407 -23.68 -2.48 20.99
N GLY A 408 -24.01 -2.38 19.70
CA GLY A 408 -25.11 -3.14 19.13
C GLY A 408 -24.85 -4.65 19.18
N ASN A 409 -23.64 -5.09 18.80
CA ASN A 409 -23.22 -6.48 18.96
C ASN A 409 -23.36 -6.97 20.41
N LEU A 410 -22.90 -6.18 21.39
CA LEU A 410 -23.01 -6.50 22.82
C LEU A 410 -24.48 -6.59 23.27
N MET A 411 -25.31 -5.61 22.88
CA MET A 411 -26.75 -5.59 23.16
C MET A 411 -27.51 -6.77 22.53
N GLY A 412 -27.00 -7.34 21.43
CA GLY A 412 -27.58 -8.53 20.80
C GLY A 412 -27.08 -9.84 21.42
N VAL A 413 -25.76 -9.96 21.63
CA VAL A 413 -25.14 -11.23 22.05
C VAL A 413 -25.44 -11.59 23.50
N ILE A 414 -25.50 -10.60 24.40
CA ILE A 414 -25.76 -10.84 25.83
C ILE A 414 -27.15 -11.48 26.04
N PRO A 415 -28.26 -10.86 25.61
CA PRO A 415 -29.58 -11.47 25.83
C PRO A 415 -29.75 -12.77 25.05
N ALA A 416 -29.19 -12.88 23.83
CA ALA A 416 -29.25 -14.11 23.06
C ALA A 416 -28.50 -15.26 23.77
N MET A 417 -27.32 -15.01 24.35
CA MET A 417 -26.62 -16.04 25.12
C MET A 417 -27.32 -16.38 26.43
N LEU A 418 -27.89 -15.41 27.15
CA LEU A 418 -28.69 -15.69 28.34
C LEU A 418 -29.89 -16.58 28.01
N LEU A 419 -30.58 -16.31 26.90
CA LEU A 419 -31.69 -17.13 26.41
C LEU A 419 -31.22 -18.56 26.06
N ILE A 420 -30.10 -18.70 25.34
CA ILE A 420 -29.54 -20.00 24.98
C ILE A 420 -29.12 -20.78 26.23
N SER A 421 -28.35 -20.17 27.13
CA SER A 421 -27.90 -20.81 28.37
C SER A 421 -29.06 -21.18 29.28
N GLY A 422 -30.09 -20.32 29.37
CA GLY A 422 -31.32 -20.61 30.13
C GLY A 422 -32.13 -21.75 29.52
N LEU A 423 -32.28 -21.78 28.19
CA LEU A 423 -32.98 -22.87 27.49
C LEU A 423 -32.27 -24.20 27.67
N ILE A 424 -30.93 -24.22 27.59
CA ILE A 424 -30.13 -25.42 27.85
C ILE A 424 -30.41 -25.90 29.28
N LEU A 425 -30.28 -25.02 30.28
CA LEU A 425 -30.52 -25.36 31.67
C LEU A 425 -31.94 -25.90 31.91
N LEU A 426 -32.96 -25.30 31.29
CA LEU A 426 -34.36 -25.73 31.42
C LEU A 426 -34.65 -27.10 30.76
N VAL A 427 -33.91 -27.46 29.70
CA VAL A 427 -34.14 -28.70 28.95
C VAL A 427 -33.31 -29.85 29.49
N THR A 428 -32.11 -29.58 29.99
CA THR A 428 -31.14 -30.63 30.39
C THR A 428 -30.92 -30.70 31.91
N ASP A 429 -31.41 -29.75 32.69
CA ASP A 429 -31.08 -29.54 34.10
C ASP A 429 -29.56 -29.39 34.39
N VAL A 430 -28.76 -29.17 33.34
CA VAL A 430 -27.30 -29.02 33.42
C VAL A 430 -26.90 -27.65 32.87
N PRO A 431 -26.08 -26.87 33.62
CA PRO A 431 -25.60 -25.59 33.11
C PRO A 431 -24.77 -25.77 31.84
N MET A 432 -24.82 -24.78 30.95
CA MET A 432 -24.11 -24.80 29.66
C MET A 432 -22.61 -25.08 29.81
N MET A 433 -22.00 -24.61 30.90
CA MET A 433 -20.59 -24.82 31.21
C MET A 433 -20.45 -25.41 32.62
N THR A 434 -19.48 -26.31 32.81
CA THR A 434 -19.10 -26.74 34.15
C THR A 434 -18.52 -25.56 34.93
N ALA A 435 -18.63 -25.58 36.27
CA ALA A 435 -18.12 -24.50 37.11
C ALA A 435 -16.62 -24.25 36.89
N GLU A 436 -15.83 -25.32 36.73
CA GLU A 436 -14.40 -25.23 36.42
C GLU A 436 -14.13 -24.51 35.09
N HIS A 437 -14.85 -24.89 34.03
CA HIS A 437 -14.68 -24.28 32.71
C HIS A 437 -15.16 -22.82 32.68
N ALA A 438 -16.19 -22.48 33.45
CA ALA A 438 -16.67 -21.11 33.62
C ALA A 438 -15.65 -20.23 34.36
N HIS A 439 -15.04 -20.72 35.45
CA HIS A 439 -13.96 -20.01 36.15
C HIS A 439 -12.71 -19.86 35.28
N ALA A 440 -12.31 -20.90 34.55
CA ALA A 440 -11.21 -20.83 33.59
C ALA A 440 -11.47 -19.78 32.49
N SER A 441 -12.71 -19.70 32.00
CA SER A 441 -13.12 -18.70 31.00
C SER A 441 -13.00 -17.27 31.53
N LEU A 442 -13.49 -17.01 32.76
CA LEU A 442 -13.35 -15.71 33.44
C LEU A 442 -11.87 -15.32 33.58
N HIS A 443 -11.04 -16.24 34.07
CA HIS A 443 -9.60 -15.98 34.26
C HIS A 443 -8.91 -15.70 32.91
N SER A 444 -9.24 -16.45 31.86
CA SER A 444 -8.68 -16.26 30.52
C SER A 444 -9.05 -14.92 29.86
N LEU A 445 -10.09 -14.25 30.37
CA LEU A 445 -10.56 -12.96 29.89
C LEU A 445 -10.09 -11.77 30.74
N SER A 446 -9.35 -12.03 31.83
CA SER A 446 -8.86 -10.99 32.72
C SER A 446 -7.94 -10.00 32.00
N VAL A 447 -8.12 -8.71 32.28
CA VAL A 447 -7.27 -7.62 31.74
C VAL A 447 -5.82 -7.69 32.22
N ILE A 448 -5.56 -8.26 33.41
CA ILE A 448 -4.22 -8.37 34.00
C ILE A 448 -3.42 -9.52 33.35
N GLY A 449 -4.08 -10.38 32.57
CA GLY A 449 -3.46 -11.49 31.83
C GLY A 449 -3.02 -11.13 30.41
N PRO A 450 -2.77 -12.14 29.54
CA PRO A 450 -2.36 -11.93 28.14
C PRO A 450 -3.49 -11.41 27.22
N THR A 451 -4.71 -11.23 27.75
CA THR A 451 -5.90 -10.79 27.01
C THR A 451 -5.67 -9.54 26.16
N PRO A 452 -5.03 -8.44 26.66
CA PRO A 452 -4.78 -7.25 25.85
C PRO A 452 -3.83 -7.53 24.67
N LEU A 453 -2.82 -8.38 24.86
CA LEU A 453 -1.89 -8.77 23.80
C LEU A 453 -2.63 -9.55 22.69
N PHE A 454 -3.47 -10.51 23.08
CA PHE A 454 -4.30 -11.27 22.14
C PHE A 454 -5.34 -10.38 21.44
N ALA A 455 -5.85 -9.34 22.10
CA ALA A 455 -6.73 -8.36 21.48
C ALA A 455 -6.01 -7.50 20.43
N VAL A 456 -4.78 -7.05 20.70
CA VAL A 456 -3.92 -6.36 19.72
C VAL A 456 -3.69 -7.25 18.51
N PHE A 457 -3.30 -8.51 18.74
CA PHE A 457 -3.10 -9.48 17.68
C PHE A 457 -4.37 -9.68 16.83
N THR A 458 -5.53 -9.81 17.48
CA THR A 458 -6.81 -9.93 16.79
C THR A 458 -7.14 -8.67 15.98
N GLY A 459 -6.78 -7.47 16.46
CA GLY A 459 -6.84 -6.22 15.69
C GLY A 459 -6.02 -6.26 14.39
N ILE A 460 -4.85 -6.89 14.41
CA ILE A 460 -4.03 -7.10 13.21
C ILE A 460 -4.72 -8.08 12.26
N LEU A 461 -5.29 -9.19 12.76
CA LEU A 461 -6.03 -10.16 11.95
C LEU A 461 -7.26 -9.53 11.27
N LEU A 462 -7.98 -8.66 11.98
CA LEU A 462 -9.11 -7.89 11.44
C LEU A 462 -8.66 -7.00 10.28
N TRP A 463 -7.54 -6.29 10.44
CA TRP A 463 -6.94 -5.51 9.36
C TRP A 463 -6.47 -6.37 8.19
N LEU A 464 -5.77 -7.48 8.43
CA LEU A 464 -5.33 -8.41 7.37
C LEU A 464 -6.52 -8.95 6.58
N SER A 465 -7.64 -9.25 7.24
CA SER A 465 -8.85 -9.72 6.57
C SER A 465 -9.45 -8.67 5.63
N SER A 466 -9.40 -7.39 6.01
CA SER A 466 -9.83 -6.30 5.11
C SER A 466 -8.90 -6.14 3.90
N LEU A 467 -7.61 -6.45 4.06
CA LEU A 467 -6.66 -6.45 2.97
C LEU A 467 -7.01 -7.56 1.97
N VAL A 468 -7.34 -8.77 2.45
CA VAL A 468 -7.84 -9.88 1.63
C VAL A 468 -9.12 -9.49 0.88
N SER A 469 -10.05 -8.81 1.55
CA SER A 469 -11.26 -8.25 0.92
C SER A 469 -10.90 -7.32 -0.25
N GLY A 470 -10.03 -6.33 -0.03
CA GLY A 470 -9.60 -5.40 -1.07
C GLY A 470 -8.81 -6.07 -2.22
N PHE A 471 -8.03 -7.11 -1.90
CA PHE A 471 -7.35 -7.92 -2.91
C PHE A 471 -8.31 -8.73 -3.78
N ALA A 472 -9.29 -9.39 -3.18
CA ALA A 472 -10.30 -10.16 -3.90
C ALA A 472 -11.12 -9.26 -4.83
N ASP A 473 -11.46 -8.07 -4.34
CA ASP A 473 -12.17 -7.04 -5.06
C ASP A 473 -11.37 -6.55 -6.29
N ASN A 474 -10.11 -6.16 -6.10
CA ASN A 474 -9.19 -5.81 -7.18
C ASN A 474 -8.97 -6.97 -8.17
N TRP A 475 -8.86 -8.21 -7.67
CA TRP A 475 -8.65 -9.39 -8.50
C TRP A 475 -9.86 -9.69 -9.41
N PHE A 476 -11.08 -9.54 -8.88
CA PHE A 476 -12.32 -9.71 -9.63
C PHE A 476 -12.44 -8.69 -10.76
N ALA A 477 -12.08 -7.43 -10.48
CA ALA A 477 -12.07 -6.34 -11.46
C ALA A 477 -10.98 -6.52 -12.53
N LEU A 478 -9.74 -6.79 -12.10
CA LEU A 478 -8.59 -6.97 -12.98
C LEU A 478 -8.83 -8.07 -14.03
N ARG A 479 -9.52 -9.14 -13.63
CA ARG A 479 -9.83 -10.27 -14.53
C ARG A 479 -11.14 -10.09 -15.30
N ARG A 480 -11.83 -8.95 -15.12
CA ARG A 480 -13.18 -8.70 -15.66
C ARG A 480 -14.10 -9.88 -15.38
N LEU A 481 -14.04 -10.42 -14.16
CA LEU A 481 -14.62 -11.72 -13.85
C LEU A 481 -16.14 -11.72 -13.99
N ARG A 482 -16.79 -10.56 -13.79
CA ARG A 482 -18.20 -10.36 -14.10
C ARG A 482 -18.53 -10.75 -15.55
N GLU A 483 -17.80 -10.18 -16.51
CA GLU A 483 -18.02 -10.45 -17.92
C GLU A 483 -17.67 -11.90 -18.28
N ALA A 484 -16.58 -12.43 -17.70
CA ALA A 484 -16.16 -13.80 -17.93
C ALA A 484 -17.20 -14.82 -17.41
N LEU A 485 -17.78 -14.59 -16.23
CA LEU A 485 -18.83 -15.42 -15.66
C LEU A 485 -20.13 -15.31 -16.45
N GLY A 486 -20.51 -14.11 -16.89
CA GLY A 486 -21.70 -13.89 -17.72
C GLY A 486 -21.67 -14.65 -19.05
N HIS A 487 -20.46 -14.83 -19.63
CA HIS A 487 -20.27 -15.53 -20.92
C HIS A 487 -19.76 -16.97 -20.77
N GLN A 488 -19.60 -17.49 -19.55
CA GLN A 488 -19.09 -18.83 -19.34
C GLN A 488 -20.11 -19.88 -19.80
N ARG A 489 -19.79 -20.62 -20.87
CA ARG A 489 -20.69 -21.62 -21.49
C ARG A 489 -21.34 -22.58 -20.50
N ARG A 490 -20.58 -23.12 -19.54
CA ARG A 490 -21.11 -24.06 -18.54
C ARG A 490 -22.11 -23.40 -17.59
N LEU A 491 -21.83 -22.19 -17.15
CA LEU A 491 -22.70 -21.45 -16.23
C LEU A 491 -23.99 -21.02 -16.92
N VAL A 492 -23.88 -20.51 -18.15
CA VAL A 492 -25.02 -20.13 -18.99
C VAL A 492 -25.87 -21.34 -19.36
N TYR A 493 -25.26 -22.49 -19.62
CA TYR A 493 -25.97 -23.74 -19.89
C TYR A 493 -26.77 -24.24 -18.68
N VAL A 494 -26.18 -24.19 -17.47
CA VAL A 494 -26.83 -24.70 -16.25
C VAL A 494 -27.87 -23.72 -15.69
N LEU A 495 -27.59 -22.42 -15.66
CA LEU A 495 -28.45 -21.42 -15.01
C LEU A 495 -29.33 -20.63 -15.99
N GLY A 496 -28.95 -20.57 -17.27
CA GLY A 496 -29.49 -19.64 -18.27
C GLY A 496 -28.79 -18.28 -18.26
N ALA A 497 -28.75 -17.59 -19.41
CA ALA A 497 -27.98 -16.35 -19.61
C ALA A 497 -28.37 -15.23 -18.62
N MET A 498 -29.67 -15.00 -18.42
CA MET A 498 -30.14 -13.97 -17.47
C MET A 498 -29.74 -14.27 -16.03
N ARG A 499 -29.78 -15.54 -15.60
CA ARG A 499 -29.40 -15.91 -14.24
C ARG A 499 -27.88 -15.87 -14.07
N ALA A 500 -27.12 -16.28 -15.07
CA ALA A 500 -25.66 -16.16 -15.08
C ALA A 500 -25.22 -14.69 -14.93
N GLU A 501 -25.84 -13.75 -15.64
CA GLU A 501 -25.54 -12.32 -15.50
C GLU A 501 -25.94 -11.78 -14.12
N ARG A 502 -27.11 -12.18 -13.58
CA ARG A 502 -27.51 -11.79 -12.21
C ARG A 502 -26.54 -12.33 -11.16
N TRP A 503 -26.09 -13.57 -11.31
CA TRP A 503 -25.09 -14.19 -10.45
C TRP A 503 -23.74 -13.49 -10.54
N ALA A 504 -23.29 -13.19 -11.75
CA ALA A 504 -22.05 -12.44 -11.99
C ALA A 504 -22.12 -11.05 -11.35
N ALA A 505 -23.23 -10.32 -11.53
CA ALA A 505 -23.45 -9.02 -10.92
C ALA A 505 -23.61 -9.07 -9.38
N TRP A 506 -24.17 -10.16 -8.85
CA TRP A 506 -24.23 -10.37 -7.40
C TRP A 506 -22.84 -10.66 -6.81
N LEU A 507 -22.05 -11.51 -7.46
CA LEU A 507 -20.67 -11.80 -7.05
C LEU A 507 -19.79 -10.55 -7.12
N ASP A 508 -19.89 -9.75 -8.18
CA ASP A 508 -19.18 -8.48 -8.33
C ASP A 508 -19.43 -7.54 -7.14
N ARG A 509 -20.66 -7.48 -6.62
CA ARG A 509 -21.03 -6.66 -5.46
C ARG A 509 -20.66 -7.25 -4.10
N ASN A 510 -20.49 -8.58 -4.00
CA ASN A 510 -20.35 -9.27 -2.71
C ASN A 510 -19.00 -9.97 -2.51
N VAL A 511 -18.16 -10.10 -3.55
CA VAL A 511 -16.89 -10.86 -3.49
C VAL A 511 -15.95 -10.35 -2.41
N ALA A 512 -15.83 -9.03 -2.26
CA ALA A 512 -15.02 -8.40 -1.22
C ALA A 512 -15.53 -8.80 0.18
N GLN A 513 -16.84 -8.67 0.41
CA GLN A 513 -17.46 -9.02 1.68
C GLN A 513 -17.31 -10.51 2.01
N ILE A 514 -17.52 -11.40 1.03
CA ILE A 514 -17.36 -12.86 1.16
C ILE A 514 -15.91 -13.18 1.50
N ALA A 515 -14.96 -12.71 0.69
CA ALA A 515 -13.53 -12.96 0.90
C ALA A 515 -13.10 -12.50 2.30
N GLY A 516 -13.47 -11.28 2.70
CA GLY A 516 -13.15 -10.73 4.02
C GLY A 516 -13.84 -11.44 5.19
N ASN A 517 -15.02 -12.04 5.02
CA ASN A 517 -15.67 -12.83 6.07
C ASN A 517 -15.03 -14.22 6.20
N VAL A 518 -14.76 -14.87 5.07
CA VAL A 518 -14.15 -16.21 5.03
C VAL A 518 -12.71 -16.14 5.54
N SER A 519 -11.91 -15.15 5.12
CA SER A 519 -10.56 -14.97 5.64
C SER A 519 -10.54 -14.61 7.12
N LEU A 520 -11.49 -13.81 7.60
CA LEU A 520 -11.59 -13.52 9.04
C LEU A 520 -11.90 -14.80 9.81
N GLY A 521 -12.89 -15.59 9.36
CA GLY A 521 -13.22 -16.87 9.99
C GLY A 521 -12.02 -17.81 10.05
N LEU A 522 -11.29 -17.94 8.94
CA LEU A 522 -10.05 -18.72 8.86
C LEU A 522 -8.98 -18.20 9.83
N PHE A 523 -8.76 -16.88 9.89
CA PHE A 523 -7.77 -16.29 10.79
C PHE A 523 -8.14 -16.50 12.27
N LEU A 524 -9.41 -16.33 12.65
CA LEU A 524 -9.81 -16.52 14.05
C LEU A 524 -9.80 -17.99 14.47
N GLY A 525 -10.03 -18.93 13.55
CA GLY A 525 -10.08 -20.37 13.84
C GLY A 525 -8.73 -21.08 13.74
N MET A 526 -7.97 -20.83 12.67
CA MET A 526 -6.75 -21.59 12.36
C MET A 526 -5.48 -21.00 12.98
N THR A 527 -5.41 -19.67 13.17
CA THR A 527 -4.19 -19.02 13.66
C THR A 527 -3.76 -19.51 15.06
N PRO A 528 -4.66 -19.70 16.05
CA PRO A 528 -4.27 -20.26 17.34
C PRO A 528 -3.65 -21.66 17.21
N VAL A 529 -4.22 -22.49 16.32
CA VAL A 529 -3.73 -23.86 16.09
C VAL A 529 -2.35 -23.86 15.44
N LEU A 530 -2.15 -23.01 14.43
CA LEU A 530 -0.84 -22.86 13.78
C LEU A 530 0.21 -22.31 14.77
N ALA A 531 -0.14 -21.33 15.59
CA ALA A 531 0.78 -20.78 16.58
C ALA A 531 1.18 -21.84 17.63
N GLN A 532 0.22 -22.59 18.14
CA GLN A 532 0.46 -23.67 19.09
C GLN A 532 1.32 -24.79 18.49
N PHE A 533 1.17 -25.09 17.20
CA PHE A 533 2.03 -26.04 16.49
C PHE A 533 3.51 -25.65 16.54
N PHE A 534 3.82 -24.35 16.50
CA PHE A 534 5.18 -23.82 16.67
C PHE A 534 5.57 -23.53 18.13
N GLY A 535 4.76 -23.98 19.10
CA GLY A 535 5.02 -23.77 20.54
C GLY A 535 4.69 -22.37 21.05
N LEU A 536 3.99 -21.54 20.28
CA LEU A 536 3.58 -20.20 20.68
C LEU A 536 2.18 -20.27 21.33
N PRO A 537 2.00 -19.89 22.61
CA PRO A 537 0.70 -19.90 23.29
C PRO A 537 -0.14 -18.68 22.87
N LEU A 538 -0.43 -18.59 21.58
CA LEU A 538 -1.11 -17.46 20.96
C LEU A 538 -2.61 -17.78 20.83
N ASP A 539 -3.45 -16.85 21.28
CA ASP A 539 -4.90 -16.95 21.20
C ASP A 539 -5.50 -15.67 20.60
N VAL A 540 -6.78 -15.75 20.24
CA VAL A 540 -7.52 -14.70 19.54
C VAL A 540 -8.67 -14.24 20.41
N ARG A 541 -8.75 -12.94 20.66
CA ARG A 541 -9.76 -12.28 21.50
C ARG A 541 -10.49 -11.23 20.68
N HIS A 542 -11.69 -11.58 20.24
CA HIS A 542 -12.63 -10.69 19.56
C HIS A 542 -13.75 -10.29 20.51
N VAL A 543 -14.03 -8.98 20.61
CA VAL A 543 -14.94 -8.42 21.61
C VAL A 543 -16.29 -9.16 21.71
N THR A 544 -17.00 -9.35 20.59
CA THR A 544 -18.33 -9.97 20.60
C THR A 544 -18.32 -11.45 21.00
N LEU A 545 -17.33 -12.22 20.55
CA LEU A 545 -17.20 -13.64 20.90
C LEU A 545 -16.81 -13.79 22.38
N ALA A 546 -15.88 -12.95 22.83
CA ALA A 546 -15.44 -12.90 24.22
C ALA A 546 -16.58 -12.48 25.16
N THR A 547 -17.43 -11.52 24.77
CA THR A 547 -18.64 -11.16 25.51
C THR A 547 -19.58 -12.36 25.60
N GLY A 548 -19.87 -13.06 24.51
CA GLY A 548 -20.74 -14.24 24.55
C GLY A 548 -20.21 -15.34 25.45
N SER A 549 -18.89 -15.60 25.43
CA SER A 549 -18.26 -16.56 26.36
C SER A 549 -18.33 -16.12 27.81
N LEU A 550 -18.13 -14.81 28.09
CA LEU A 550 -18.29 -14.26 29.43
C LEU A 550 -19.73 -14.40 29.92
N THR A 551 -20.71 -14.10 29.06
CA THR A 551 -22.14 -14.24 29.39
C THR A 551 -22.49 -15.69 29.70
N ALA A 552 -22.04 -16.65 28.89
CA ALA A 552 -22.27 -18.08 29.12
C ALA A 552 -21.63 -18.58 30.43
N ALA A 553 -20.41 -18.11 30.75
CA ALA A 553 -19.72 -18.45 31.98
C ALA A 553 -20.43 -17.85 33.21
N ALA A 554 -20.81 -16.57 33.14
CA ALA A 554 -21.52 -15.90 34.22
C ALA A 554 -22.92 -16.51 34.46
N SER A 555 -23.66 -16.85 33.41
CA SER A 555 -24.97 -17.51 33.55
C SER A 555 -24.86 -18.93 34.12
N SER A 556 -23.76 -19.64 33.85
CA SER A 556 -23.52 -20.99 34.38
C SER A 556 -23.12 -20.98 35.87
N LEU A 557 -22.48 -19.91 36.35
CA LEU A 557 -22.10 -19.73 37.76
C LEU A 557 -23.20 -19.07 38.62
N GLY A 558 -24.18 -18.42 37.98
CA GLY A 558 -25.30 -17.74 38.64
C GLY A 558 -24.94 -16.37 39.22
N TRP A 559 -25.92 -15.75 39.90
CA TRP A 559 -25.81 -14.39 40.45
C TRP A 559 -24.60 -14.10 41.36
N PRO A 560 -24.10 -15.03 42.20
CA PRO A 560 -22.95 -14.75 43.08
C PRO A 560 -21.69 -14.33 42.32
N VAL A 561 -21.55 -14.70 41.04
CA VAL A 561 -20.37 -14.34 40.23
C VAL A 561 -20.16 -12.83 40.11
N LEU A 562 -21.24 -12.03 40.17
CA LEU A 562 -21.17 -10.56 40.05
C LEU A 562 -20.46 -9.90 41.24
N ALA A 563 -20.42 -10.59 42.39
CA ALA A 563 -19.68 -10.13 43.56
C ALA A 563 -18.18 -10.49 43.49
N THR A 564 -17.77 -11.32 42.52
CA THR A 564 -16.38 -11.77 42.43
C THR A 564 -15.50 -10.75 41.69
N PRO A 565 -14.28 -10.45 42.17
CA PRO A 565 -13.34 -9.58 41.46
C PRO A 565 -13.01 -10.07 40.04
N GLN A 566 -12.99 -11.39 39.84
CA GLN A 566 -12.67 -12.04 38.57
C GLN A 566 -13.66 -11.64 37.45
N PHE A 567 -14.95 -11.50 37.78
CA PHE A 567 -15.95 -11.02 36.83
C PHE A 567 -15.66 -9.61 36.33
N TRP A 568 -15.34 -8.69 37.24
CA TRP A 568 -15.05 -7.30 36.88
C TRP A 568 -13.74 -7.16 36.12
N LEU A 569 -12.71 -7.94 36.47
CA LEU A 569 -11.47 -8.01 35.70
C LEU A 569 -11.70 -8.55 34.28
N ALA A 570 -12.56 -9.56 34.12
CA ALA A 570 -12.96 -10.06 32.81
C ALA A 570 -13.77 -9.02 32.03
N LEU A 571 -14.68 -8.29 32.68
CA LEU A 571 -15.48 -7.24 32.05
C LEU A 571 -14.62 -6.07 31.55
N VAL A 572 -13.66 -5.60 32.36
CA VAL A 572 -12.65 -4.62 31.92
C VAL A 572 -11.79 -5.22 30.81
N GLY A 573 -11.51 -6.53 30.87
CA GLY A 573 -10.87 -7.27 29.79
C GLY A 573 -11.65 -7.17 28.48
N ILE A 574 -12.96 -7.42 28.48
CA ILE A 574 -13.85 -7.25 27.30
C ILE A 574 -13.80 -5.82 26.77
N ALA A 575 -13.87 -4.81 27.64
CA ALA A 575 -13.76 -3.42 27.23
C ALA A 575 -12.40 -3.13 26.57
N SER A 576 -11.30 -3.65 27.14
CA SER A 576 -9.97 -3.53 26.56
C SER A 576 -9.87 -4.22 25.20
N ILE A 577 -10.50 -5.39 25.05
CA ILE A 577 -10.56 -6.14 23.79
C ILE A 577 -11.22 -5.29 22.71
N GLY A 578 -12.39 -4.70 22.99
CA GLY A 578 -13.09 -3.83 22.04
C GLY A 578 -12.26 -2.63 21.58
N VAL A 579 -11.64 -1.92 22.52
CA VAL A 579 -10.79 -0.76 22.22
C VAL A 579 -9.58 -1.17 21.37
N LEU A 580 -8.91 -2.28 21.71
CA LEU A 580 -7.71 -2.73 21.02
C LEU A 580 -8.02 -3.34 19.64
N ASN A 581 -9.11 -4.11 19.50
CA ASN A 581 -9.55 -4.63 18.20
C ASN A 581 -9.77 -3.48 17.20
N VAL A 582 -10.57 -2.47 17.59
CA VAL A 582 -10.88 -1.31 16.73
C VAL A 582 -9.64 -0.43 16.53
N GLY A 583 -8.96 -0.07 17.60
CA GLY A 583 -7.85 0.89 17.59
C GLY A 583 -6.65 0.39 16.77
N VAL A 584 -6.23 -0.86 16.95
CA VAL A 584 -5.10 -1.43 16.20
C VAL A 584 -5.47 -1.61 14.73
N SER A 585 -6.65 -2.17 14.45
CA SER A 585 -7.09 -2.35 13.06
C SER A 585 -7.18 -1.01 12.32
N PHE A 586 -7.75 0.01 12.95
CA PHE A 586 -7.83 1.36 12.41
C PHE A 586 -6.45 1.99 12.20
N ALA A 587 -5.54 1.88 13.17
CA ALA A 587 -4.19 2.44 13.07
C ALA A 587 -3.39 1.80 11.92
N CYS A 588 -3.49 0.48 11.73
CA CYS A 588 -2.89 -0.23 10.61
C CYS A 588 -3.47 0.25 9.27
N ALA A 589 -4.81 0.34 9.16
CA ALA A 589 -5.48 0.77 7.94
C ALA A 589 -5.17 2.24 7.58
N LEU A 590 -5.21 3.15 8.56
CA LEU A 590 -4.87 4.56 8.37
C LEU A 590 -3.39 4.72 8.00
N THR A 591 -2.49 3.95 8.62
CA THR A 591 -1.06 3.98 8.26
C THR A 591 -0.83 3.53 6.83
N LEU A 592 -1.49 2.44 6.40
CA LEU A 592 -1.42 1.96 5.02
C LEU A 592 -1.95 3.02 4.05
N ALA A 593 -3.09 3.63 4.35
CA ALA A 593 -3.72 4.62 3.49
C ALA A 593 -2.89 5.91 3.37
N LEU A 594 -2.33 6.41 4.47
CA LEU A 594 -1.42 7.57 4.45
C LEU A 594 -0.11 7.24 3.71
N ARG A 595 0.41 6.02 3.83
CA ARG A 595 1.59 5.58 3.06
C ARG A 595 1.32 5.45 1.58
N ALA A 596 0.13 4.99 1.20
CA ALA A 596 -0.28 4.85 -0.20
C ALA A 596 -0.38 6.19 -0.95
N ARG A 597 -0.47 7.31 -0.21
CA ARG A 597 -0.49 8.69 -0.73
C ARG A 597 0.83 9.44 -0.53
N ASP A 598 1.91 8.71 -0.22
CA ASP A 598 3.25 9.28 -0.01
C ASP A 598 3.31 10.38 1.06
N VAL A 599 2.41 10.35 2.06
CA VAL A 599 2.39 11.34 3.14
C VAL A 599 3.68 11.23 4.00
N PRO A 600 4.42 12.34 4.21
CA PRO A 600 5.65 12.33 4.98
C PRO A 600 5.47 11.76 6.40
N ALA A 601 6.48 11.03 6.89
CA ALA A 601 6.40 10.38 8.20
C ALA A 601 6.15 11.36 9.37
N ARG A 602 6.60 12.62 9.24
CA ARG A 602 6.34 13.69 10.22
C ARG A 602 4.83 14.00 10.30
N THR A 603 4.18 14.25 9.17
CA THR A 603 2.75 14.53 9.06
C THR A 603 1.90 13.36 9.56
N ARG A 604 2.28 12.10 9.22
CA ARG A 604 1.57 10.93 9.76
C ARG A 604 1.58 10.89 11.30
N ARG A 605 2.75 11.16 11.92
CA ARG A 605 2.87 11.20 13.39
C ARG A 605 2.03 12.32 13.99
N LEU A 606 1.96 13.47 13.32
CA LEU A 606 1.10 14.59 13.73
C LEU A 606 -0.37 14.19 13.75
N VAL A 607 -0.86 13.54 12.67
CA VAL A 607 -2.24 13.02 12.59
C VAL A 607 -2.55 12.06 13.74
N PHE A 608 -1.69 11.05 13.97
CA PHE A 608 -1.91 10.10 15.08
C PHE A 608 -1.93 10.76 16.45
N ARG A 609 -1.01 11.71 16.71
CA ARG A 609 -0.99 12.46 17.97
C ARG A 609 -2.23 13.33 18.13
N ALA A 610 -2.69 13.98 17.06
CA ALA A 610 -3.89 14.81 17.08
C ALA A 610 -5.16 13.98 17.35
N VAL A 611 -5.29 12.81 16.74
CA VAL A 611 -6.38 11.86 17.00
C VAL A 611 -6.36 11.42 18.46
N LEU A 612 -5.20 10.98 18.96
CA LEU A 612 -5.07 10.51 20.34
C LEU A 612 -5.38 11.62 21.36
N ARG A 613 -4.89 12.84 21.13
CA ARG A 613 -5.17 14.01 21.98
C ARG A 613 -6.64 14.40 21.97
N ARG A 614 -7.31 14.38 20.81
CA ARG A 614 -8.74 14.69 20.72
C ARG A 614 -9.60 13.60 21.37
N PHE A 615 -9.22 12.34 21.21
CA PHE A 615 -9.87 11.20 21.86
C PHE A 615 -9.73 11.26 23.39
N SER A 616 -8.53 11.57 23.91
CA SER A 616 -8.32 11.71 25.36
C SER A 616 -9.05 12.91 25.96
N ALA A 617 -9.16 14.02 25.21
CA ALA A 617 -9.84 15.23 25.67
C ALA A 617 -11.38 15.12 25.62
N SER A 618 -11.93 14.37 24.67
CA SER A 618 -13.38 14.36 24.39
C SER A 618 -13.89 12.97 23.93
N PRO A 619 -13.71 11.90 24.71
CA PRO A 619 -14.03 10.53 24.27
C PRO A 619 -15.52 10.36 23.92
N ARG A 620 -16.41 11.13 24.57
CA ARG A 620 -17.86 11.11 24.27
C ARG A 620 -18.17 11.46 22.82
N SER A 621 -17.45 12.42 22.22
CA SER A 621 -17.67 12.85 20.82
C SER A 621 -17.38 11.73 19.79
N PHE A 622 -16.52 10.78 20.17
CA PHE A 622 -16.13 9.62 19.37
C PHE A 622 -17.02 8.39 19.61
N LEU A 623 -17.81 8.36 20.69
CA LEU A 623 -18.59 7.19 21.07
C LEU A 623 -20.08 7.40 20.86
N LEU A 624 -20.58 8.60 21.14
CA LEU A 624 -22.00 8.94 21.10
C LEU A 624 -22.26 10.03 20.05
N PRO A 625 -23.45 10.05 19.43
CA PRO A 625 -23.85 11.17 18.59
C PRO A 625 -23.96 12.44 19.44
N GLU A 626 -23.43 13.55 18.95
CA GLU A 626 -23.64 14.86 19.56
C GLU A 626 -25.11 15.25 19.38
N ALA A 627 -25.73 15.78 20.43
CA ALA A 627 -27.04 16.40 20.28
C ALA A 627 -26.86 17.56 19.30
N VAL A 628 -27.67 17.57 18.23
CA VAL A 628 -27.77 18.76 17.37
C VAL A 628 -28.30 19.86 18.27
N VAL A 629 -27.41 20.70 18.80
CA VAL A 629 -27.79 22.00 19.32
C VAL A 629 -28.35 22.70 18.09
N ALA A 630 -29.66 22.86 18.04
CA ALA A 630 -30.29 23.72 17.05
C ALA A 630 -29.56 25.05 17.15
N ALA A 631 -28.72 25.35 16.16
CA ALA A 631 -27.98 26.60 16.14
C ALA A 631 -29.02 27.70 16.29
N SER A 632 -28.94 28.42 17.41
CA SER A 632 -29.65 29.67 17.61
C SER A 632 -29.42 30.49 16.35
N ARG A 633 -30.50 30.80 15.63
CA ARG A 633 -30.50 31.79 14.55
C ARG A 633 -29.73 33.00 15.09
N PRO A 634 -28.73 33.53 14.37
CA PRO A 634 -28.12 34.78 14.79
C PRO A 634 -29.23 35.82 14.88
N GLU A 635 -29.38 36.41 16.06
CA GLU A 635 -30.21 37.60 16.27
C GLU A 635 -29.78 38.62 15.23
N GLU A 636 -30.73 39.04 14.38
CA GLU A 636 -30.58 40.23 13.57
C GLU A 636 -30.27 41.39 14.51
N GLN A 637 -29.02 41.86 14.46
CA GLN A 637 -28.64 43.12 15.08
C GLN A 637 -29.48 44.21 14.41
N GLY A 638 -30.43 44.75 15.16
CA GLY A 638 -31.26 45.86 14.73
C GLY A 638 -30.39 47.06 14.38
N GLU A 639 -30.39 47.42 13.10
CA GLU A 639 -30.00 48.75 12.64
C GLU A 639 -30.98 49.78 13.22
N SER A 640 -30.49 50.55 14.18
CA SER A 640 -31.06 51.85 14.50
C SER A 640 -30.70 52.81 13.37
N ASN A 641 -31.66 53.15 12.51
CA ASN A 641 -31.69 54.50 11.94
C ASN A 641 -33.12 54.95 11.61
N THR A 642 -33.36 56.16 12.08
CA THR A 642 -34.55 57.03 12.09
C THR A 642 -35.36 57.10 10.79
N PRO A 643 -36.66 57.43 10.86
CA PRO A 643 -37.53 57.54 9.70
C PRO A 643 -37.48 58.96 9.13
N ASP A 644 -37.42 59.09 7.80
CA ASP A 644 -37.92 60.30 7.14
C ASP A 644 -38.64 59.98 5.83
N ARG A 645 -39.60 60.85 5.52
CA ARG A 645 -40.78 60.69 4.69
C ARG A 645 -40.53 60.78 3.18
N THR A 646 -41.61 60.48 2.44
CA THR A 646 -41.94 60.86 1.04
C THR A 646 -41.24 60.03 -0.05
N SER A 647 -41.78 59.71 -1.22
CA SER A 647 -43.12 59.73 -1.84
C SER A 647 -42.95 59.01 -3.20
N ASP A 648 -44.07 58.62 -3.81
CA ASP A 648 -44.26 58.44 -5.28
C ASP A 648 -43.72 57.19 -6.03
N ALA A 649 -44.68 56.30 -6.31
CA ALA A 649 -45.16 55.92 -7.63
C ALA A 649 -44.20 55.69 -8.83
N ALA A 650 -44.38 54.49 -9.40
CA ALA A 650 -44.23 54.10 -10.82
C ALA A 650 -42.82 54.03 -11.45
N MET A 651 -42.42 52.84 -11.95
CA MET A 651 -42.45 52.52 -13.39
C MET A 651 -41.99 51.08 -13.68
N GLN A 652 -42.58 50.50 -14.73
CA GLN A 652 -42.35 49.18 -15.32
C GLN A 652 -40.91 48.97 -15.84
N ALA A 653 -40.43 47.70 -15.87
CA ALA A 653 -40.07 46.97 -17.11
C ALA A 653 -39.15 45.76 -16.86
N GLY A 654 -39.47 44.63 -17.52
CA GLY A 654 -38.47 43.78 -18.20
C GLY A 654 -37.88 42.56 -17.46
N ALA A 655 -38.45 41.38 -17.72
CA ALA A 655 -37.76 40.09 -17.56
C ALA A 655 -36.68 39.89 -18.66
N PRO A 656 -35.73 38.94 -18.49
CA PRO A 656 -35.99 37.60 -19.04
C PRO A 656 -35.45 36.42 -18.18
N GLN A 657 -36.13 35.27 -18.30
CA GLN A 657 -35.72 33.96 -17.76
C GLN A 657 -34.70 33.25 -18.67
N PRO A 658 -33.80 32.38 -18.14
CA PRO A 658 -32.91 31.56 -18.96
C PRO A 658 -33.52 30.20 -19.35
N MET A 659 -33.24 29.78 -20.60
CA MET A 659 -33.66 28.53 -21.26
C MET A 659 -32.94 27.28 -20.73
N GLU A 660 -33.70 26.19 -20.67
CA GLU A 660 -33.29 24.80 -20.42
C GLU A 660 -32.84 24.09 -21.72
N PRO A 661 -31.81 23.23 -21.75
CA PRO A 661 -31.39 22.53 -22.97
C PRO A 661 -32.08 21.17 -23.16
N ALA A 662 -32.48 20.90 -24.41
CA ALA A 662 -33.20 19.71 -24.89
C ALA A 662 -32.33 18.42 -24.99
N PRO A 663 -32.94 17.21 -24.98
CA PRO A 663 -32.21 15.93 -25.03
C PRO A 663 -31.89 15.46 -26.47
N ARG A 664 -30.69 14.90 -26.66
CA ARG A 664 -30.20 14.32 -27.93
C ARG A 664 -30.79 12.93 -28.22
N ARG A 665 -31.33 12.75 -29.44
CA ARG A 665 -31.73 11.45 -30.03
C ARG A 665 -30.50 10.70 -30.59
N TYR A 666 -30.44 9.38 -30.39
CA TYR A 666 -29.55 8.46 -31.11
C TYR A 666 -30.24 7.92 -32.38
N PRO A 667 -29.55 7.79 -33.53
CA PRO A 667 -30.08 7.11 -34.70
C PRO A 667 -29.78 5.61 -34.67
N GLY A 668 -30.78 4.81 -35.04
CA GLY A 668 -30.68 3.36 -35.18
C GLY A 668 -29.89 2.92 -36.40
N SER A 669 -29.43 1.67 -36.37
CA SER A 669 -28.96 0.92 -37.53
C SER A 669 -29.74 -0.38 -37.65
N ARG A 670 -30.52 -0.48 -38.72
CA ARG A 670 -30.92 -1.73 -39.38
C ARG A 670 -30.04 -1.84 -40.62
N HIS A 671 -29.42 -2.99 -40.85
CA HIS A 671 -29.37 -3.74 -42.12
C HIS A 671 -28.40 -4.91 -42.03
N GLY A 672 -28.79 -6.04 -42.64
CA GLY A 672 -27.91 -7.11 -43.14
C GLY A 672 -27.74 -8.29 -42.21
#